data_AF-A0A1S2N203-F1
#
_entry.id   AF-A0A1S2N203-F1
#
_cell.length_a   1.000
_cell.length_b   1.000
_cell.length_c   1.000
_cell.angle_alpha   90.00
_cell.angle_beta   90.00
_cell.angle_gamma   90.00
#
_symmetry.space_group_name_H-M   'P 1'
#
loop_
_entity.id
_entity.type
_entity.pdbx_description
1 polymer ?
#
loop_
_entity_poly.entity_id
_entity_poly.type
_entity_poly.pdbx_seq_one_letter_code
_entity_poly.pdbx_strand_id
1 'polypeptide(L)'
;MPQPPADAAPALHALGPRAVLADLPDLAAVLGLRQRVLADPPEHLLPGRAGTVPAARTLLLRFDRSLDGAARTRLARHLGRLTALDPGAQAPADRERVVEIPVRYDGADLTACAEHLGCTPEEVVRRHTETRWRAGFAGFAPGFAYLTPDSGPACAPDAPGPGGLEVPRRDSPRTRVPAGSVALAGTFSAVYPQDSPGGWQLIGRTDAPLWDVDRDPPALIAPGDVVRFREITDETDDADREVSAGACPADGTGAERTTARLRILAPGLSTTLQDAGRPGLDDLGVGPSGWADPLAAHAANRLVGNPPGSAVLENALGRLRVMVPQDAPDAVLALTGARVQASLSGSDAQGSRPAPLDRPFLLRAGQTLEIGPVRCGLRLVLAVRGGFTGRAVLGSLATDTLSGVGPAPLTRGDEVAVGPPPRAAVEPWCPPVPLPEADAVLRLPMAPGPRADWFTEDSVAALRRTVWRVAEQSDRVAARLEPEPADAVGPVGVEDRGPAPGRGSSSDAGATRAGATHTESSDAPAARLRRAPERKGAELASEPLVRGAVQIPPNGHPVVFLADRPVTGGYPVLGLVAPEHLRLLAQAPPGTRVVLEPPASMPAPPAARSADPADPADPPETAAPTEESRCAPS
;
A
#
# COMPACT_ATOMS: atom_id res chain seq x y z
N MET A 1 3.53 7.82 38.24
CA MET A 1 2.71 6.66 37.83
C MET A 1 3.63 5.50 37.52
N PRO A 2 3.37 4.28 38.02
CA PRO A 2 4.25 3.14 37.75
C PRO A 2 4.25 2.84 36.25
N GLN A 3 5.41 2.48 35.70
CA GLN A 3 5.50 1.98 34.33
C GLN A 3 4.75 0.65 34.23
N PRO A 4 3.95 0.40 33.18
CA PRO A 4 3.40 -0.92 32.94
C PRO A 4 4.56 -1.92 32.74
N PRO A 5 4.40 -3.20 33.14
CA PRO A 5 5.41 -4.22 32.91
C PRO A 5 5.76 -4.29 31.41
N ALA A 6 7.05 -4.45 31.11
CA ALA A 6 7.59 -4.43 29.75
C ALA A 6 6.97 -5.51 28.83
N ASP A 7 6.36 -6.56 29.40
CA ASP A 7 5.78 -7.69 28.66
C ASP A 7 4.40 -7.44 28.05
N ALA A 8 3.71 -6.33 28.39
CA ALA A 8 2.35 -6.05 27.91
C ALA A 8 2.27 -5.09 26.70
N ALA A 9 3.38 -4.47 26.28
CA ALA A 9 3.37 -3.50 25.18
C ALA A 9 3.49 -4.20 23.80
N PRO A 10 2.72 -3.78 22.79
CA PRO A 10 2.86 -4.31 21.44
C PRO A 10 4.25 -3.98 20.88
N ALA A 11 4.84 -4.89 20.11
CA ALA A 11 6.09 -4.58 19.40
C ALA A 11 5.79 -3.56 18.30
N LEU A 12 6.55 -2.47 18.26
CA LEU A 12 6.30 -1.35 17.35
C LEU A 12 7.42 -1.20 16.32
N HIS A 13 7.03 -1.08 15.05
CA HIS A 13 7.94 -0.89 13.92
C HIS A 13 7.72 0.46 13.24
N ALA A 14 8.80 1.19 12.98
CA ALA A 14 8.73 2.45 12.25
C ALA A 14 8.63 2.19 10.75
N LEU A 15 7.48 2.50 10.13
CA LEU A 15 7.29 2.39 8.69
C LEU A 15 7.48 3.76 8.02
N GLY A 16 8.73 4.19 7.92
CA GLY A 16 9.09 5.52 7.42
C GLY A 16 8.70 6.65 8.38
N PRO A 17 8.72 7.92 7.95
CA PRO A 17 8.59 9.07 8.84
C PRO A 17 7.17 9.28 9.39
N ARG A 18 6.15 8.69 8.75
CA ARG A 18 4.73 9.01 9.00
C ARG A 18 3.88 7.81 9.42
N ALA A 19 4.48 6.66 9.68
CA ALA A 19 3.70 5.49 10.09
C ALA A 19 4.42 4.63 11.13
N VAL A 20 3.62 3.96 11.94
CA VAL A 20 4.04 3.00 12.97
C VAL A 20 3.13 1.78 12.87
N LEU A 21 3.73 0.60 12.78
CA LEU A 21 3.04 -0.68 12.76
C LEU A 21 3.16 -1.32 14.14
N ALA A 22 2.03 -1.73 14.73
CA ALA A 22 1.99 -2.47 15.99
C ALA A 22 1.69 -3.94 15.74
N ASP A 23 2.53 -4.83 16.26
CA ASP A 23 2.31 -6.29 16.25
C ASP A 23 1.46 -6.72 17.45
N LEU A 24 0.46 -7.53 17.18
CA LEU A 24 -0.54 -7.99 18.14
C LEU A 24 -0.72 -9.52 18.01
N PRO A 25 -1.12 -10.22 19.08
CA PRO A 25 -1.18 -11.68 19.08
C PRO A 25 -2.21 -12.24 18.08
N ASP A 26 -3.34 -11.56 17.92
CA ASP A 26 -4.46 -12.00 17.10
C ASP A 26 -5.32 -10.81 16.63
N LEU A 27 -6.31 -11.13 15.80
CA LEU A 27 -7.24 -10.15 15.24
C LEU A 27 -8.16 -9.51 16.31
N ALA A 28 -8.49 -10.23 17.38
CA ALA A 28 -9.31 -9.68 18.47
C ALA A 28 -8.56 -8.55 19.19
N ALA A 29 -7.27 -8.74 19.47
CA ALA A 29 -6.40 -7.71 20.01
C ALA A 29 -6.24 -6.52 19.06
N VAL A 30 -6.17 -6.74 17.73
CA VAL A 30 -6.14 -5.68 16.71
C VAL A 30 -7.40 -4.82 16.78
N LEU A 31 -8.58 -5.45 16.74
CA LEU A 31 -9.85 -4.74 16.79
C LEU A 31 -10.05 -4.00 18.11
N GLY A 32 -9.70 -4.65 19.23
CA GLY A 32 -9.77 -4.05 20.56
C GLY A 32 -8.87 -2.82 20.69
N LEU A 33 -7.61 -2.91 20.25
CA LEU A 33 -6.70 -1.76 20.27
C LEU A 33 -7.19 -0.65 19.31
N ARG A 34 -7.66 -1.00 18.10
CA ARG A 34 -8.20 -0.01 17.15
C ARG A 34 -9.36 0.75 17.76
N GLN A 35 -10.32 0.07 18.38
CA GLN A 35 -11.46 0.71 19.02
C GLN A 35 -11.01 1.68 20.12
N ARG A 36 -10.02 1.30 20.94
CA ARG A 36 -9.45 2.15 21.99
C ARG A 36 -8.72 3.36 21.42
N VAL A 37 -7.98 3.21 20.32
CA VAL A 37 -7.33 4.32 19.60
C VAL A 37 -8.37 5.26 18.98
N LEU A 38 -9.51 4.76 18.51
CA LEU A 38 -10.58 5.60 17.99
C LEU A 38 -11.32 6.35 19.12
N ALA A 39 -11.44 5.75 20.30
CA ALA A 39 -12.06 6.37 21.47
C ALA A 39 -11.15 7.40 22.16
N ASP A 40 -9.84 7.15 22.21
CA ASP A 40 -8.81 8.06 22.75
C ASP A 40 -7.71 8.30 21.69
N PRO A 41 -7.97 9.15 20.68
CA PRO A 41 -7.03 9.36 19.57
C PRO A 41 -5.75 10.05 20.04
N PRO A 42 -4.57 9.66 19.50
CA PRO A 42 -3.27 10.16 19.98
C PRO A 42 -2.96 11.60 19.53
N GLU A 43 -3.90 12.28 18.88
CA GLU A 43 -3.76 13.62 18.29
C GLU A 43 -3.52 14.71 19.35
N HIS A 44 -3.95 14.47 20.59
CA HIS A 44 -3.63 15.32 21.73
C HIS A 44 -2.16 15.21 22.18
N LEU A 45 -1.42 14.17 21.73
CA LEU A 45 -0.02 13.90 22.09
C LEU A 45 0.96 14.14 20.93
N LEU A 46 0.44 14.19 19.70
CA LEU A 46 1.22 14.10 18.47
C LEU A 46 0.83 15.21 17.48
N PRO A 47 1.78 15.67 16.66
CA PRO A 47 1.45 16.60 15.59
C PRO A 47 0.76 15.83 14.45
N GLY A 48 -0.55 16.02 14.29
CA GLY A 48 -1.27 15.55 13.11
C GLY A 48 -2.34 14.49 13.36
N ARG A 49 -3.21 14.32 12.36
CA ARG A 49 -4.34 13.37 12.40
C ARG A 49 -3.85 11.93 12.21
N ALA A 50 -4.36 11.00 13.01
CA ALA A 50 -4.03 9.58 12.91
C ALA A 50 -5.12 8.80 12.16
N GLY A 51 -4.74 8.13 11.07
CA GLY A 51 -5.54 7.06 10.45
C GLY A 51 -5.10 5.70 10.99
N THR A 52 -6.03 4.74 11.05
CA THR A 52 -5.74 3.35 11.45
C THR A 52 -5.99 2.43 10.27
N VAL A 53 -5.15 1.40 10.09
CA VAL A 53 -5.39 0.32 9.12
C VAL A 53 -5.20 -1.00 9.87
N PRO A 54 -6.28 -1.69 10.27
CA PRO A 54 -6.17 -3.01 10.87
C PRO A 54 -5.79 -4.05 9.80
N ALA A 55 -5.14 -5.11 10.22
CA ALA A 55 -4.94 -6.32 9.44
C ALA A 55 -4.96 -7.55 10.35
N ALA A 56 -4.54 -8.72 9.86
CA ALA A 56 -4.72 -9.98 10.55
C ALA A 56 -4.14 -10.01 11.99
N ARG A 57 -2.91 -9.50 12.16
CA ARG A 57 -2.21 -9.45 13.45
C ARG A 57 -1.50 -8.12 13.70
N THR A 58 -1.80 -7.10 12.90
CA THR A 58 -1.12 -5.83 12.97
C THR A 58 -2.08 -4.66 12.86
N LEU A 59 -1.72 -3.55 13.51
CA LEU A 59 -2.43 -2.29 13.41
C LEU A 59 -1.44 -1.21 12.94
N LEU A 60 -1.66 -0.67 11.75
CA LEU A 60 -0.90 0.48 11.27
C LEU A 60 -1.55 1.77 11.73
N LEU A 61 -0.77 2.67 12.34
CA LEU A 61 -1.13 4.06 12.54
C LEU A 61 -0.38 4.93 11.53
N ARG A 62 -1.10 5.72 10.73
CA ARG A 62 -0.53 6.63 9.74
C ARG A 62 -0.89 8.08 10.08
N PHE A 63 0.09 8.96 9.95
CA PHE A 63 -0.01 10.36 10.32
C PHE A 63 0.12 11.25 9.07
N ASP A 64 -0.61 12.35 9.04
CA ASP A 64 -0.49 13.36 7.97
C ASP A 64 0.87 14.10 8.03
N ARG A 65 1.50 14.14 9.21
CA ARG A 65 2.80 14.76 9.48
C ARG A 65 3.83 13.73 9.95
N SER A 66 5.11 14.09 9.76
CA SER A 66 6.24 13.26 10.17
C SER A 66 6.39 13.22 11.70
N LEU A 67 6.65 12.03 12.24
CA LEU A 67 6.90 11.79 13.65
C LEU A 67 8.41 11.76 13.93
N ASP A 68 8.85 12.67 14.80
CA ASP A 68 10.20 12.62 15.38
C ASP A 68 10.32 11.50 16.44
N GLY A 69 11.54 11.31 16.97
CA GLY A 69 11.80 10.27 17.97
C GLY A 69 11.01 10.46 19.27
N ALA A 70 10.81 11.71 19.73
CA ALA A 70 10.08 11.98 20.95
C ALA A 70 8.58 11.68 20.80
N ALA A 71 8.00 12.03 19.64
CA ALA A 71 6.63 11.72 19.25
C ALA A 71 6.42 10.20 19.19
N ARG A 72 7.35 9.45 18.61
CA ARG A 72 7.29 7.97 18.59
C ARG A 72 7.31 7.38 19.99
N THR A 73 8.15 7.88 20.89
CA THR A 73 8.18 7.42 22.28
C THR A 73 6.89 7.73 23.04
N ARG A 74 6.29 8.92 22.82
CA ARG A 74 4.98 9.27 23.40
C ARG A 74 3.87 8.34 22.87
N LEU A 75 3.86 8.09 21.56
CA LEU A 75 2.92 7.17 20.93
C LEU A 75 3.07 5.76 21.51
N ALA A 76 4.30 5.25 21.61
CA ALA A 76 4.56 3.91 22.15
C ALA A 76 4.01 3.75 23.58
N ARG A 77 4.25 4.75 24.44
CA ARG A 77 3.70 4.76 25.81
C ARG A 77 2.17 4.78 25.82
N HIS A 78 1.56 5.56 24.93
CA HIS A 78 0.11 5.64 24.83
C HIS A 78 -0.50 4.32 24.35
N LEU A 79 0.03 3.71 23.29
CA LEU A 79 -0.41 2.39 22.82
C LEU A 79 -0.22 1.29 23.87
N GLY A 80 0.89 1.32 24.61
CA GLY A 80 1.11 0.41 25.75
C GLY A 80 0.04 0.56 26.84
N ARG A 81 -0.34 1.79 27.19
CA ARG A 81 -1.45 2.04 28.14
C ARG A 81 -2.77 1.50 27.61
N LEU A 82 -3.11 1.77 26.35
CA LEU A 82 -4.36 1.30 25.75
C LEU A 82 -4.41 -0.23 25.65
N THR A 83 -3.28 -0.88 25.40
CA THR A 83 -3.20 -2.35 25.33
C THR A 83 -3.37 -3.00 26.70
N ALA A 84 -2.86 -2.37 27.76
CA ALA A 84 -2.95 -2.87 29.13
C ALA A 84 -4.33 -2.72 29.80
N LEU A 85 -5.29 -2.04 29.16
CA LEU A 85 -6.67 -1.96 29.66
C LEU A 85 -7.38 -3.31 29.52
N ASP A 86 -8.12 -3.72 30.55
CA ASP A 86 -8.87 -4.97 30.57
C ASP A 86 -9.84 -5.05 29.36
N PRO A 87 -9.92 -6.20 28.66
CA PRO A 87 -10.85 -6.40 27.54
C PRO A 87 -12.32 -6.14 27.91
N GLY A 88 -12.69 -6.40 29.17
CA GLY A 88 -14.06 -6.25 29.68
C GLY A 88 -14.39 -4.90 30.32
N ALA A 89 -13.41 -3.98 30.49
CA ALA A 89 -13.63 -2.67 31.11
C ALA A 89 -14.23 -1.62 30.16
N GLN A 90 -14.71 -2.05 28.99
CA GLN A 90 -15.25 -1.16 27.98
C GLN A 90 -16.66 -0.68 28.39
N ALA A 91 -16.87 0.64 28.39
CA ALA A 91 -18.21 1.18 28.28
C ALA A 91 -18.82 0.68 26.95
N PRO A 92 -20.11 0.30 26.92
CA PRO A 92 -20.75 -0.18 25.69
C PRO A 92 -20.53 0.86 24.59
N ALA A 93 -19.94 0.44 23.48
CA ALA A 93 -19.82 1.30 22.31
C ALA A 93 -21.21 1.85 21.95
N ASP A 94 -21.29 3.13 21.61
CA ASP A 94 -22.45 3.69 20.94
C ASP A 94 -22.81 2.75 19.77
N ARG A 95 -24.00 2.13 19.87
CA ARG A 95 -24.67 1.23 18.90
C ARG A 95 -23.74 0.54 17.89
N GLU A 96 -23.39 -0.72 18.12
CA GLU A 96 -22.74 -1.57 17.12
C GLU A 96 -23.52 -1.53 15.79
N ARG A 97 -22.88 -1.13 14.70
CA ARG A 97 -23.49 -1.12 13.36
C ARG A 97 -23.62 -2.55 12.85
N VAL A 98 -24.86 -2.99 12.66
CA VAL A 98 -25.19 -4.30 12.08
C VAL A 98 -25.57 -4.10 10.62
N VAL A 99 -24.92 -4.83 9.72
CA VAL A 99 -25.14 -4.84 8.28
C VAL A 99 -25.75 -6.18 7.90
N GLU A 100 -26.98 -6.18 7.39
CA GLU A 100 -27.64 -7.38 6.87
C GLU A 100 -27.37 -7.51 5.37
N ILE A 101 -26.96 -8.69 4.92
CA ILE A 101 -26.65 -8.99 3.52
C ILE A 101 -27.56 -10.13 3.04
N PRO A 102 -28.47 -9.86 2.07
CA PRO A 102 -29.28 -10.91 1.48
C PRO A 102 -28.42 -11.77 0.54
N VAL A 103 -28.50 -13.10 0.67
CA VAL A 103 -27.69 -14.04 -0.12
C VAL A 103 -28.56 -15.13 -0.73
N ARG A 104 -28.39 -15.37 -2.03
CA ARG A 104 -28.83 -16.59 -2.72
C ARG A 104 -27.71 -17.62 -2.62
N TYR A 105 -27.96 -18.75 -1.96
CA TYR A 105 -26.96 -19.80 -1.73
C TYR A 105 -26.92 -20.81 -2.88
N ASP A 106 -26.43 -20.37 -4.03
CA ASP A 106 -26.25 -21.17 -5.25
C ASP A 106 -24.79 -21.21 -5.72
N GLY A 107 -23.85 -21.00 -4.78
CA GLY A 107 -22.43 -20.93 -5.08
C GLY A 107 -21.87 -22.24 -5.61
N ALA A 108 -20.96 -22.13 -6.60
CA ALA A 108 -20.39 -23.27 -7.30
C ALA A 108 -19.61 -24.26 -6.41
N ASP A 109 -19.14 -23.83 -5.24
CA ASP A 109 -18.36 -24.67 -4.30
C ASP A 109 -19.18 -25.09 -3.07
N LEU A 110 -20.46 -24.74 -2.97
CA LEU A 110 -21.28 -25.01 -1.77
C LEU A 110 -21.30 -26.50 -1.41
N THR A 111 -21.52 -27.38 -2.39
CA THR A 111 -21.49 -28.84 -2.20
C THR A 111 -20.11 -29.33 -1.76
N ALA A 112 -19.03 -28.84 -2.37
CA ALA A 112 -17.67 -29.22 -2.02
C ALA A 112 -17.29 -28.76 -0.59
N CYS A 113 -17.75 -27.58 -0.17
CA CYS A 113 -17.63 -27.12 1.21
C CYS A 113 -18.36 -28.05 2.20
N ALA A 114 -19.58 -28.46 1.86
CA ALA A 114 -20.37 -29.36 2.67
C ALA A 114 -19.70 -30.74 2.82
N GLU A 115 -19.18 -31.29 1.73
CA GLU A 115 -18.38 -32.53 1.73
C GLU A 115 -17.14 -32.42 2.63
N HIS A 116 -16.40 -31.32 2.54
CA HIS A 116 -15.22 -31.08 3.37
C HIS A 116 -15.56 -31.01 4.87
N LEU A 117 -16.68 -30.38 5.21
CA LEU A 117 -17.16 -30.22 6.58
C LEU A 117 -17.91 -31.44 7.13
N GLY A 118 -18.14 -32.46 6.29
CA GLY A 118 -18.90 -33.65 6.66
C GLY A 118 -20.38 -33.36 6.97
N CYS A 119 -20.97 -32.35 6.33
CA CYS A 119 -22.37 -31.95 6.53
C CYS A 119 -23.11 -31.78 5.19
N THR A 120 -24.38 -31.37 5.24
CA THR A 120 -25.16 -31.07 4.03
C THR A 120 -25.00 -29.60 3.63
N PRO A 121 -25.25 -29.24 2.35
CA PRO A 121 -25.28 -27.85 1.90
C PRO A 121 -26.18 -26.95 2.76
N GLU A 122 -27.36 -27.44 3.14
CA GLU A 122 -28.32 -26.71 3.97
C GLU A 122 -27.75 -26.43 5.37
N GLU A 123 -26.98 -27.37 5.92
CA GLU A 123 -26.30 -27.16 7.20
C GLU A 123 -25.17 -26.13 7.10
N VAL A 124 -24.47 -26.05 5.96
CA VAL A 124 -23.50 -24.96 5.70
C VAL A 124 -24.20 -23.60 5.67
N VAL A 125 -25.32 -23.50 4.95
CA VAL A 125 -26.13 -22.28 4.85
C VAL A 125 -26.65 -21.85 6.22
N ARG A 126 -27.22 -22.78 6.99
CA ARG A 126 -27.71 -22.53 8.35
C ARG A 126 -26.60 -22.02 9.26
N ARG A 127 -25.44 -22.69 9.29
CA ARG A 127 -24.29 -22.24 10.09
C ARG A 127 -23.80 -20.86 9.66
N HIS A 128 -23.77 -20.58 8.36
CA HIS A 128 -23.27 -19.31 7.85
C HIS A 128 -24.20 -18.13 8.19
N THR A 129 -25.51 -18.35 8.14
CA THR A 129 -26.53 -17.33 8.45
C THR A 129 -26.72 -17.11 9.96
N GLU A 130 -26.60 -18.16 10.78
CA GLU A 130 -26.64 -18.05 12.25
C GLU A 130 -25.36 -17.45 12.84
N THR A 131 -24.23 -17.59 12.14
CA THR A 131 -22.96 -17.02 12.60
C THR A 131 -23.04 -15.50 12.54
N ARG A 132 -22.78 -14.86 13.68
CA ARG A 132 -22.55 -13.43 13.76
C ARG A 132 -21.13 -13.15 13.28
N TRP A 133 -20.99 -12.46 12.16
CA TRP A 133 -19.69 -12.13 11.59
C TRP A 133 -19.26 -10.72 12.00
N ARG A 134 -17.96 -10.51 12.20
CA ARG A 134 -17.35 -9.20 12.43
C ARG A 134 -16.34 -8.90 11.33
N ALA A 135 -16.43 -7.72 10.74
CA ALA A 135 -15.45 -7.24 9.76
C ALA A 135 -14.12 -6.95 10.47
N GLY A 136 -13.12 -7.80 10.27
CA GLY A 136 -11.82 -7.67 10.89
C GLY A 136 -10.99 -6.56 10.26
N PHE A 137 -10.75 -6.68 8.96
CA PHE A 137 -9.96 -5.72 8.20
C PHE A 137 -10.36 -5.73 6.73
N ALA A 138 -9.88 -4.74 5.98
CA ALA A 138 -10.00 -4.67 4.54
C ALA A 138 -8.62 -4.43 3.91
N GLY A 139 -8.52 -4.49 2.59
CA GLY A 139 -7.28 -4.12 1.90
C GLY A 139 -6.84 -5.01 0.75
N PHE A 140 -7.63 -6.01 0.37
CA PHE A 140 -7.43 -6.76 -0.88
C PHE A 140 -7.84 -5.91 -2.08
N ALA A 141 -9.03 -5.31 -2.00
CA ALA A 141 -9.59 -4.38 -2.97
C ALA A 141 -10.51 -3.38 -2.23
N PRO A 142 -10.86 -2.24 -2.83
CA PRO A 142 -11.82 -1.31 -2.24
C PRO A 142 -13.13 -2.01 -1.84
N GLY A 143 -13.50 -1.91 -0.57
CA GLY A 143 -14.73 -2.52 -0.03
C GLY A 143 -14.65 -4.03 0.24
N PHE A 144 -13.52 -4.70 0.00
CA PHE A 144 -13.35 -6.11 0.35
C PHE A 144 -13.02 -6.23 1.85
N ALA A 145 -13.96 -6.75 2.64
CA ALA A 145 -13.81 -6.97 4.07
C ALA A 145 -13.64 -8.46 4.41
N TYR A 146 -12.66 -8.77 5.25
CA TYR A 146 -12.46 -10.11 5.82
C TYR A 146 -13.33 -10.25 7.06
N LEU A 147 -14.29 -11.17 7.03
CA LEU A 147 -15.23 -11.39 8.11
C LEU A 147 -14.81 -12.59 8.97
N THR A 148 -14.78 -12.42 10.28
CA THR A 148 -14.47 -13.48 11.27
C THR A 148 -15.68 -13.71 12.18
N PRO A 149 -15.90 -14.91 12.74
CA PRO A 149 -16.93 -15.12 13.75
C PRO A 149 -16.71 -14.22 14.98
N ASP A 150 -17.79 -13.62 15.50
CA ASP A 150 -17.76 -12.69 16.63
C ASP A 150 -17.50 -13.39 17.98
N SER A 151 -17.69 -14.71 18.04
CA SER A 151 -17.52 -15.55 19.25
C SER A 151 -16.05 -15.79 19.67
N GLY A 152 -15.12 -14.97 19.19
CA GLY A 152 -13.67 -15.11 19.43
C GLY A 152 -13.03 -16.19 18.54
N PRO A 153 -11.68 -16.19 18.42
CA PRO A 153 -10.99 -17.19 17.62
C PRO A 153 -11.09 -18.57 18.28
N ALA A 154 -11.38 -19.57 17.48
CA ALA A 154 -11.02 -20.94 17.77
C ALA A 154 -9.48 -21.05 17.74
N CYS A 155 -8.83 -20.70 18.85
CA CYS A 155 -7.41 -20.96 19.05
C CYS A 155 -7.27 -22.13 20.03
N ALA A 156 -7.63 -23.32 19.57
CA ALA A 156 -6.96 -24.55 19.95
C ALA A 156 -6.91 -25.41 18.67
N PRO A 157 -5.74 -25.93 18.25
CA PRO A 157 -5.62 -26.76 17.06
C PRO A 157 -6.50 -28.02 17.08
N ASP A 158 -7.07 -28.37 18.24
CA ASP A 158 -7.88 -29.57 18.47
C ASP A 158 -9.31 -29.28 18.99
N ALA A 159 -9.81 -28.05 18.94
CA ALA A 159 -11.19 -27.74 19.33
C ALA A 159 -11.97 -27.08 18.18
N PRO A 160 -13.07 -27.68 17.68
CA PRO A 160 -13.90 -27.05 16.66
C PRO A 160 -14.46 -25.75 17.22
N GLY A 161 -14.10 -24.64 16.58
CA GLY A 161 -14.56 -23.31 16.94
C GLY A 161 -16.08 -23.17 16.96
N PRO A 162 -16.63 -22.15 17.66
CA PRO A 162 -18.05 -21.85 17.60
C PRO A 162 -18.34 -21.30 16.19
N GLY A 163 -18.71 -22.18 15.27
CA GLY A 163 -19.03 -21.89 13.87
C GLY A 163 -18.70 -23.03 12.91
N GLY A 164 -17.64 -23.80 13.15
CA GLY A 164 -17.31 -25.02 12.38
C GLY A 164 -17.29 -24.87 10.85
N LEU A 165 -17.03 -23.67 10.33
CA LEU A 165 -16.99 -23.33 8.89
C LEU A 165 -15.55 -23.07 8.42
N GLU A 166 -14.60 -23.90 8.85
CA GLU A 166 -13.23 -23.80 8.37
C GLU A 166 -13.07 -24.60 7.07
N VAL A 167 -12.86 -23.92 5.95
CA VAL A 167 -12.69 -24.56 4.64
C VAL A 167 -11.44 -24.03 3.95
N PRO A 168 -10.55 -24.90 3.42
CA PRO A 168 -9.34 -24.44 2.76
C PRO A 168 -9.66 -23.68 1.47
N ARG A 169 -8.72 -22.81 1.09
CA ARG A 169 -8.71 -22.23 -0.26
C ARG A 169 -8.56 -23.35 -1.29
N ARG A 170 -8.99 -23.06 -2.52
CA ARG A 170 -8.72 -23.92 -3.68
C ARG A 170 -7.22 -23.99 -3.94
N ASP A 171 -6.76 -25.18 -4.32
CA ASP A 171 -5.35 -25.41 -4.73
C ASP A 171 -4.96 -24.57 -5.96
N SER A 172 -5.92 -24.30 -6.83
CA SER A 172 -5.77 -23.42 -7.99
C SER A 172 -6.80 -22.30 -7.95
N PRO A 173 -6.37 -21.02 -7.86
CA PRO A 173 -7.27 -19.89 -7.82
C PRO A 173 -7.97 -19.69 -9.17
N ARG A 174 -9.22 -19.19 -9.13
CA ARG A 174 -9.94 -18.77 -10.32
C ARG A 174 -9.30 -17.52 -10.89
N THR A 175 -9.26 -17.44 -12.23
CA THR A 175 -8.84 -16.23 -12.94
C THR A 175 -9.86 -15.10 -12.80
N ARG A 176 -11.13 -15.42 -12.56
CA ARG A 176 -12.21 -14.46 -12.34
C ARG A 176 -13.24 -15.03 -11.36
N VAL A 177 -13.51 -14.28 -10.30
CA VAL A 177 -14.64 -14.42 -9.37
C VAL A 177 -15.55 -13.21 -9.60
N PRO A 178 -16.84 -13.42 -9.93
CA PRO A 178 -17.77 -12.32 -10.17
C PRO A 178 -18.00 -11.44 -8.93
N ALA A 179 -18.23 -10.14 -9.14
CA ALA A 179 -18.74 -9.24 -8.11
C ALA A 179 -20.04 -9.79 -7.48
N GLY A 180 -20.22 -9.56 -6.18
CA GLY A 180 -21.33 -10.08 -5.39
C GLY A 180 -21.17 -11.53 -4.92
N SER A 181 -20.10 -12.23 -5.31
CA SER A 181 -19.86 -13.61 -4.85
C SER A 181 -19.58 -13.64 -3.35
N VAL A 182 -20.29 -14.49 -2.61
CA VAL A 182 -20.09 -14.77 -1.19
C VAL A 182 -19.22 -16.02 -1.05
N ALA A 183 -18.15 -15.94 -0.26
CA ALA A 183 -17.14 -16.98 -0.24
C ALA A 183 -16.54 -17.25 1.14
N LEU A 184 -16.00 -18.46 1.32
CA LEU A 184 -15.29 -18.92 2.51
C LEU A 184 -13.83 -19.29 2.21
N ALA A 185 -12.93 -19.00 3.15
CA ALA A 185 -11.56 -19.48 3.15
C ALA A 185 -10.91 -19.42 4.55
N GLY A 186 -10.35 -20.53 5.00
CA GLY A 186 -9.93 -20.71 6.39
C GLY A 186 -11.12 -20.43 7.31
N THR A 187 -10.90 -19.59 8.32
CA THR A 187 -11.93 -19.14 9.25
C THR A 187 -12.72 -17.92 8.78
N PHE A 188 -12.44 -17.41 7.56
CA PHE A 188 -13.02 -16.17 7.06
C PHE A 188 -14.19 -16.40 6.10
N SER A 189 -15.16 -15.50 6.19
CA SER A 189 -16.15 -15.23 5.14
C SER A 189 -15.86 -13.87 4.48
N ALA A 190 -16.29 -13.68 3.23
CA ALA A 190 -16.17 -12.40 2.54
C ALA A 190 -17.19 -12.29 1.40
N VAL A 191 -17.42 -11.06 0.94
CA VAL A 191 -18.15 -10.77 -0.30
C VAL A 191 -17.22 -10.03 -1.24
N TYR A 192 -17.10 -10.52 -2.48
CA TYR A 192 -16.30 -9.88 -3.52
C TYR A 192 -17.00 -8.61 -4.03
N PRO A 193 -16.47 -7.39 -3.83
CA PRO A 193 -17.13 -6.16 -4.26
C PRO A 193 -17.02 -5.93 -5.77
N GLN A 194 -16.04 -6.57 -6.41
CA GLN A 194 -15.69 -6.40 -7.82
C GLN A 194 -15.15 -7.71 -8.38
N ASP A 195 -15.18 -7.82 -9.72
CA ASP A 195 -14.57 -8.92 -10.44
C ASP A 195 -13.07 -9.00 -10.18
N SER A 196 -12.60 -10.11 -9.62
CA SER A 196 -11.18 -10.30 -9.31
C SER A 196 -10.78 -11.77 -9.33
N PRO A 197 -9.49 -12.10 -9.56
CA PRO A 197 -9.00 -13.45 -9.35
C PRO A 197 -9.12 -13.85 -7.87
N GLY A 198 -9.43 -15.12 -7.59
CA GLY A 198 -9.66 -15.57 -6.23
C GLY A 198 -9.70 -17.09 -6.06
N GLY A 199 -9.11 -17.58 -4.98
CA GLY A 199 -9.10 -19.00 -4.61
C GLY A 199 -10.08 -19.37 -3.50
N TRP A 200 -11.00 -18.48 -3.13
CA TRP A 200 -11.97 -18.77 -2.07
C TRP A 200 -13.09 -19.65 -2.60
N GLN A 201 -13.70 -20.42 -1.71
CA GLN A 201 -14.81 -21.32 -2.04
C GLN A 201 -16.10 -20.52 -2.11
N LEU A 202 -16.75 -20.47 -3.27
CA LEU A 202 -17.95 -19.67 -3.51
C LEU A 202 -19.18 -20.44 -3.02
N ILE A 203 -19.89 -19.88 -2.04
CA ILE A 203 -21.06 -20.51 -1.40
C ILE A 203 -22.39 -19.85 -1.80
N GLY A 204 -22.36 -18.63 -2.34
CA GLY A 204 -23.56 -17.93 -2.81
C GLY A 204 -23.24 -16.62 -3.50
N ARG A 205 -24.28 -15.82 -3.74
CA ARG A 205 -24.19 -14.49 -4.35
C ARG A 205 -25.18 -13.51 -3.74
N THR A 206 -24.84 -12.23 -3.79
CA THR A 206 -25.69 -11.11 -3.37
C THR A 206 -25.70 -10.02 -4.44
N ASP A 207 -26.85 -9.36 -4.58
CA ASP A 207 -27.01 -8.16 -5.42
C ASP A 207 -26.74 -6.86 -4.64
N ALA A 208 -26.41 -6.96 -3.35
CA ALA A 208 -26.11 -5.78 -2.53
C ALA A 208 -24.88 -5.03 -3.09
N PRO A 209 -24.92 -3.69 -3.22
CA PRO A 209 -23.77 -2.92 -3.68
C PRO A 209 -22.73 -2.76 -2.55
N LEU A 210 -21.74 -3.66 -2.49
CA LEU A 210 -20.70 -3.66 -1.45
C LEU A 210 -19.80 -2.41 -1.52
N TRP A 211 -19.59 -1.88 -2.72
CA TRP A 211 -18.77 -0.70 -2.97
C TRP A 211 -19.51 0.29 -3.87
N ASP A 212 -19.62 1.54 -3.42
CA ASP A 212 -20.20 2.64 -4.17
C ASP A 212 -19.43 3.93 -3.84
N VAL A 213 -18.83 4.55 -4.85
CA VAL A 213 -18.00 5.76 -4.67
C VAL A 213 -18.81 7.00 -4.33
N ASP A 214 -20.13 6.98 -4.56
CA ASP A 214 -21.04 8.09 -4.31
C ASP A 214 -21.79 7.95 -2.97
N ARG A 215 -21.63 6.81 -2.28
CA ARG A 215 -22.17 6.56 -0.95
C ARG A 215 -21.22 7.07 0.14
N ASP A 216 -21.78 7.53 1.26
CA ASP A 216 -21.03 7.85 2.48
C ASP A 216 -21.49 6.95 3.66
N PRO A 217 -20.66 6.02 4.17
CA PRO A 217 -19.34 5.66 3.66
C PRO A 217 -19.40 4.84 2.35
N PRO A 218 -18.34 4.86 1.52
CA PRO A 218 -18.37 4.20 0.21
C PRO A 218 -18.35 2.67 0.28
N ALA A 219 -17.82 2.10 1.36
CA ALA A 219 -17.91 0.66 1.64
C ALA A 219 -19.18 0.37 2.45
N LEU A 220 -19.92 -0.67 2.06
CA LEU A 220 -21.11 -1.11 2.79
C LEU A 220 -20.71 -1.70 4.15
N ILE A 221 -19.57 -2.39 4.18
CA ILE A 221 -18.97 -3.03 5.34
C ILE A 221 -17.64 -2.33 5.63
N ALA A 222 -17.50 -1.75 6.81
CA ALA A 222 -16.25 -1.18 7.30
C ALA A 222 -15.65 -2.07 8.41
N PRO A 223 -14.32 -2.05 8.62
CA PRO A 223 -13.71 -2.76 9.73
C PRO A 223 -14.34 -2.37 11.08
N GLY A 224 -14.72 -3.37 11.88
CA GLY A 224 -15.44 -3.23 13.14
C GLY A 224 -16.94 -3.53 13.06
N ASP A 225 -17.55 -3.42 11.86
CA ASP A 225 -18.97 -3.68 11.67
C ASP A 225 -19.31 -5.15 11.94
N VAL A 226 -20.56 -5.37 12.35
CA VAL A 226 -21.14 -6.69 12.51
C VAL A 226 -21.94 -7.00 11.26
N VAL A 227 -21.68 -8.15 10.63
CA VAL A 227 -22.36 -8.60 9.42
C VAL A 227 -23.23 -9.80 9.73
N ARG A 228 -24.46 -9.79 9.23
CA ARG A 228 -25.38 -10.93 9.27
C ARG A 228 -25.82 -11.26 7.86
N PHE A 229 -25.71 -12.53 7.50
CA PHE A 229 -26.20 -13.00 6.21
C PHE A 229 -27.61 -13.54 6.38
N ARG A 230 -28.49 -13.18 5.46
CA ARG A 230 -29.86 -13.66 5.41
C ARG A 230 -30.08 -14.40 4.10
N GLU A 231 -30.51 -15.65 4.18
CA GLU A 231 -30.90 -16.42 3.01
C GLU A 231 -32.15 -15.81 2.36
N ILE A 232 -32.12 -15.69 1.04
CA ILE A 232 -33.29 -15.33 0.22
C ILE A 232 -33.56 -16.43 -0.80
N THR A 233 -34.83 -16.78 -0.99
CA THR A 233 -35.30 -17.72 -2.02
C THR A 233 -36.11 -16.97 -3.07
N ASP A 234 -36.19 -17.49 -4.29
CA ASP A 234 -36.88 -16.84 -5.41
C ASP A 234 -38.38 -16.54 -5.13
N GLU A 235 -39.00 -17.21 -4.15
CA GLU A 235 -40.39 -16.98 -3.72
C GLU A 235 -40.55 -15.79 -2.76
N THR A 236 -39.47 -15.30 -2.14
CA THR A 236 -39.54 -14.25 -1.10
C THR A 236 -39.47 -12.83 -1.70
N ASP A 237 -39.40 -12.70 -3.02
CA ASP A 237 -38.86 -11.52 -3.70
C ASP A 237 -39.93 -10.68 -4.44
N ASP A 238 -41.22 -10.88 -4.20
CA ASP A 238 -42.29 -10.02 -4.75
C ASP A 238 -42.87 -9.02 -3.73
N ALA A 239 -42.51 -9.10 -2.44
CA ALA A 239 -43.06 -8.22 -1.40
C ALA A 239 -42.13 -7.08 -0.96
N ASP A 240 -40.80 -7.22 -1.14
CA ASP A 240 -39.80 -6.21 -0.73
C ASP A 240 -39.13 -5.49 -1.91
N ARG A 241 -39.53 -5.79 -3.16
CA ARG A 241 -39.06 -5.09 -4.38
C ARG A 241 -39.64 -3.68 -4.56
N GLU A 242 -40.61 -3.28 -3.74
CA GLU A 242 -41.28 -1.98 -3.81
C GLU A 242 -40.93 -1.04 -2.64
N VAL A 243 -39.65 -0.92 -2.26
CA VAL A 243 -39.19 0.32 -1.58
C VAL A 243 -37.79 0.71 -2.05
N SER A 244 -37.75 1.87 -2.71
CA SER A 244 -36.58 2.71 -3.04
C SER A 244 -35.81 2.43 -4.34
N ALA A 245 -36.54 2.23 -5.45
CA ALA A 245 -36.10 2.69 -6.77
C ALA A 245 -36.40 4.19 -6.93
N GLY A 246 -35.65 5.01 -6.19
CA GLY A 246 -35.62 6.47 -6.35
C GLY A 246 -34.36 6.89 -7.10
N ALA A 247 -34.21 6.46 -8.35
CA ALA A 247 -33.21 7.04 -9.24
C ALA A 247 -33.67 8.44 -9.63
N CYS A 248 -33.30 9.44 -8.82
CA CYS A 248 -33.24 10.81 -9.32
C CYS A 248 -32.08 10.86 -10.32
N PRO A 249 -32.28 11.36 -11.56
CA PRO A 249 -31.15 11.86 -12.31
C PRO A 249 -30.55 12.98 -11.47
N ALA A 250 -29.27 12.84 -11.11
CA ALA A 250 -28.50 13.99 -10.67
C ALA A 250 -28.37 14.91 -11.88
N ASP A 251 -29.39 15.76 -12.06
CA ASP A 251 -29.28 16.96 -12.85
C ASP A 251 -28.05 17.71 -12.34
N GLY A 252 -27.13 17.95 -13.28
CA GLY A 252 -25.87 18.62 -13.02
C GLY A 252 -26.11 19.97 -12.36
N THR A 253 -25.91 20.03 -11.05
CA THR A 253 -25.88 21.30 -10.32
C THR A 253 -24.54 21.96 -10.63
N GLY A 254 -24.57 22.80 -11.68
CA GLY A 254 -23.78 24.01 -11.76
C GLY A 254 -22.27 23.83 -11.64
N ALA A 255 -21.67 22.92 -12.40
CA ALA A 255 -20.34 23.25 -12.90
C ALA A 255 -20.56 24.45 -13.83
N GLU A 256 -20.19 25.66 -13.39
CA GLU A 256 -19.86 26.72 -14.34
C GLU A 256 -18.99 26.04 -15.39
N ARG A 257 -19.52 25.88 -16.61
CA ARG A 257 -18.77 25.26 -17.70
C ARG A 257 -17.55 26.15 -17.89
N THR A 258 -16.42 25.71 -17.34
CA THR A 258 -15.18 26.45 -17.51
C THR A 258 -14.89 26.40 -19.01
N THR A 259 -14.85 27.57 -19.63
CA THR A 259 -14.54 27.66 -21.07
C THR A 259 -13.10 27.21 -21.32
N ALA A 260 -12.23 27.37 -20.32
CA ALA A 260 -10.84 26.93 -20.30
C ALA A 260 -10.73 25.40 -20.20
N ARG A 261 -10.18 24.78 -21.25
CA ARG A 261 -9.98 23.34 -21.34
C ARG A 261 -8.85 22.99 -22.30
N LEU A 262 -8.26 21.81 -22.12
CA LEU A 262 -7.31 21.23 -23.08
C LEU A 262 -7.92 19.98 -23.71
N ARG A 263 -7.81 19.84 -25.03
CA ARG A 263 -8.21 18.64 -25.76
C ARG A 263 -7.03 17.72 -25.99
N ILE A 264 -7.20 16.44 -25.68
CA ILE A 264 -6.20 15.40 -25.92
C ILE A 264 -6.30 14.93 -27.38
N LEU A 265 -5.26 15.22 -28.16
CA LEU A 265 -5.16 14.74 -29.55
C LEU A 265 -4.50 13.37 -29.62
N ALA A 266 -3.51 13.12 -28.76
CA ALA A 266 -2.87 11.82 -28.59
C ALA A 266 -2.38 11.68 -27.14
N PRO A 267 -2.77 10.64 -26.39
CA PRO A 267 -2.43 10.53 -24.97
C PRO A 267 -1.03 9.97 -24.67
N GLY A 268 -0.24 9.60 -25.69
CA GLY A 268 0.99 8.80 -25.48
C GLY A 268 0.69 7.38 -25.01
N LEU A 269 1.62 6.74 -24.28
CA LEU A 269 1.40 5.40 -23.72
C LEU A 269 0.35 5.41 -22.61
N SER A 270 0.48 6.35 -21.67
CA SER A 270 -0.43 6.53 -20.55
C SER A 270 -0.35 7.96 -20.04
N THR A 271 -1.49 8.64 -19.93
CA THR A 271 -1.62 9.97 -19.33
C THR A 271 -2.75 9.94 -18.31
N THR A 272 -2.47 10.33 -17.08
CA THR A 272 -3.45 10.31 -15.98
C THR A 272 -3.50 11.66 -15.28
N LEU A 273 -4.64 11.98 -14.65
CA LEU A 273 -4.75 13.08 -13.72
C LEU A 273 -4.18 12.65 -12.36
N GLN A 274 -3.33 13.48 -11.78
CA GLN A 274 -2.73 13.24 -10.47
C GLN A 274 -2.69 14.53 -9.66
N ASP A 275 -3.28 14.49 -8.46
CA ASP A 275 -3.14 15.54 -7.44
C ASP A 275 -2.26 15.03 -6.28
N ALA A 276 -2.35 15.66 -5.11
CA ALA A 276 -1.63 15.23 -3.91
C ALA A 276 -1.97 13.80 -3.43
N GLY A 277 -3.03 13.19 -3.97
CA GLY A 277 -3.55 11.89 -3.60
C GLY A 277 -4.74 11.99 -2.64
N ARG A 278 -5.17 10.82 -2.19
CA ARG A 278 -6.42 10.56 -1.50
C ARG A 278 -6.18 9.89 -0.13
N PRO A 279 -5.62 10.61 0.84
CA PRO A 279 -5.30 10.03 2.14
C PRO A 279 -6.56 9.74 2.95
N GLY A 280 -6.51 8.70 3.79
CA GLY A 280 -7.48 8.44 4.85
C GLY A 280 -8.51 7.36 4.55
N LEU A 281 -8.37 6.62 3.45
CA LEU A 281 -9.29 5.54 3.04
C LEU A 281 -8.61 4.16 2.97
N ASP A 282 -7.39 4.06 3.49
CA ASP A 282 -6.61 2.82 3.47
C ASP A 282 -7.33 1.69 4.22
N ASP A 283 -8.06 1.98 5.31
CA ASP A 283 -8.84 0.97 6.04
C ASP A 283 -10.06 0.44 5.28
N LEU A 284 -10.45 1.09 4.18
CA LEU A 284 -11.46 0.61 3.24
C LEU A 284 -10.83 -0.07 2.01
N GLY A 285 -9.50 -0.22 1.98
CA GLY A 285 -8.76 -0.81 0.88
C GLY A 285 -8.47 0.15 -0.28
N VAL A 286 -8.60 1.47 -0.09
CA VAL A 286 -8.27 2.47 -1.10
C VAL A 286 -6.90 3.08 -0.81
N GLY A 287 -5.95 2.89 -1.73
CA GLY A 287 -4.65 3.53 -1.68
C GLY A 287 -4.72 5.04 -1.93
N PRO A 288 -3.72 5.82 -1.47
CA PRO A 288 -3.73 7.27 -1.66
C PRO A 288 -3.43 7.69 -3.10
N SER A 289 -2.70 6.90 -3.90
CA SER A 289 -2.24 7.31 -5.24
C SER A 289 -1.56 8.68 -5.24
N GLY A 290 -1.86 9.53 -6.23
CA GLY A 290 -1.28 10.87 -6.38
C GLY A 290 0.03 10.86 -7.18
N TRP A 291 0.77 11.95 -7.08
CA TRP A 291 2.00 12.14 -7.86
C TRP A 291 3.03 11.01 -7.66
N ALA A 292 3.50 10.43 -8.77
CA ALA A 292 4.62 9.49 -8.72
C ALA A 292 5.93 10.24 -8.41
N ASP A 293 6.13 11.44 -8.96
CA ASP A 293 7.26 12.33 -8.67
C ASP A 293 6.75 13.66 -8.06
N PRO A 294 6.64 13.74 -6.71
CA PRO A 294 6.14 14.93 -6.04
C PRO A 294 6.98 16.19 -6.27
N LEU A 295 8.30 16.06 -6.52
CA LEU A 295 9.16 17.22 -6.77
C LEU A 295 8.88 17.81 -8.15
N ALA A 296 8.75 16.98 -9.18
CA ALA A 296 8.38 17.44 -10.52
C ALA A 296 7.00 18.11 -10.51
N ALA A 297 6.01 17.52 -9.83
CA ALA A 297 4.67 18.09 -9.72
C ALA A 297 4.63 19.41 -8.94
N HIS A 298 5.38 19.53 -7.85
CA HIS A 298 5.52 20.81 -7.14
C HIS A 298 6.17 21.87 -8.03
N ALA A 299 7.25 21.52 -8.74
CA ALA A 299 7.92 22.44 -9.65
C ALA A 299 6.95 22.93 -10.75
N ALA A 300 6.22 22.02 -11.41
CA ALA A 300 5.28 22.38 -12.46
C ALA A 300 4.18 23.33 -11.96
N ASN A 301 3.57 23.00 -10.81
CA ASN A 301 2.53 23.84 -10.21
C ASN A 301 3.06 25.22 -9.80
N ARG A 302 4.26 25.31 -9.21
CA ARG A 302 4.88 26.60 -8.88
C ARG A 302 5.15 27.47 -10.11
N LEU A 303 5.64 26.88 -11.20
CA LEU A 303 5.94 27.60 -12.44
C LEU A 303 4.72 28.32 -13.02
N VAL A 304 3.52 27.74 -12.84
CA VAL A 304 2.25 28.34 -13.30
C VAL A 304 1.48 29.08 -12.19
N GLY A 305 2.02 29.13 -10.97
CA GLY A 305 1.44 29.81 -9.81
C GLY A 305 0.26 29.08 -9.15
N ASN A 306 0.13 27.77 -9.35
CA ASN A 306 -0.93 26.97 -8.74
C ASN A 306 -0.67 26.73 -7.25
N PRO A 307 -1.74 26.55 -6.44
CA PRO A 307 -1.59 26.16 -5.05
C PRO A 307 -0.97 24.76 -4.93
N PRO A 308 -0.26 24.47 -3.81
CA PRO A 308 0.22 23.12 -3.52
C PRO A 308 -0.91 22.11 -3.56
N GLY A 309 -0.67 20.96 -4.18
CA GLY A 309 -1.66 19.88 -4.29
C GLY A 309 -2.52 19.93 -5.56
N SER A 310 -2.42 20.97 -6.38
CA SER A 310 -3.19 21.09 -7.63
C SER A 310 -2.95 19.92 -8.58
N ALA A 311 -4.01 19.45 -9.24
CA ALA A 311 -3.92 18.37 -10.19
C ALA A 311 -3.06 18.75 -11.41
N VAL A 312 -2.25 17.78 -11.85
CA VAL A 312 -1.39 17.84 -13.03
C VAL A 312 -1.69 16.65 -13.94
N LEU A 313 -1.29 16.73 -15.20
CA LEU A 313 -1.22 15.55 -16.07
C LEU A 313 0.14 14.88 -15.88
N GLU A 314 0.12 13.61 -15.48
CA GLU A 314 1.29 12.74 -15.44
C GLU A 314 1.28 11.86 -16.70
N ASN A 315 2.30 12.00 -17.55
CA ASN A 315 2.45 11.28 -18.81
C ASN A 315 3.69 10.39 -18.79
N ALA A 316 3.51 9.09 -19.04
CA ALA A 316 4.60 8.14 -19.15
C ALA A 316 5.13 8.04 -20.59
N LEU A 317 6.45 8.05 -20.75
CA LEU A 317 7.19 7.90 -22.03
C LEU A 317 6.97 9.00 -23.09
N GLY A 318 6.30 10.11 -22.76
CA GLY A 318 6.14 11.23 -23.68
C GLY A 318 5.04 10.98 -24.71
N ARG A 319 5.23 11.53 -25.93
CA ARG A 319 4.31 11.37 -27.07
C ARG A 319 2.89 11.89 -26.83
N LEU A 320 2.73 12.79 -25.86
CA LEU A 320 1.48 13.49 -25.57
C LEU A 320 1.29 14.65 -26.57
N ARG A 321 0.08 14.77 -27.12
CA ARG A 321 -0.34 15.90 -27.94
C ARG A 321 -1.62 16.50 -27.36
N VAL A 322 -1.56 17.78 -26.99
CA VAL A 322 -2.69 18.53 -26.43
C VAL A 322 -2.89 19.82 -27.17
N MET A 323 -4.13 20.27 -27.27
CA MET A 323 -4.49 21.51 -27.97
C MET A 323 -5.46 22.32 -27.14
N VAL A 324 -5.37 23.65 -27.20
CA VAL A 324 -6.41 24.54 -26.68
C VAL A 324 -7.47 24.68 -27.78
N PRO A 325 -8.74 24.32 -27.56
CA PRO A 325 -9.80 24.56 -28.54
C PRO A 325 -9.91 26.03 -28.95
N GLN A 326 -10.37 26.32 -30.17
CA GLN A 326 -10.46 27.71 -30.68
C GLN A 326 -11.47 28.57 -29.91
N ASP A 327 -12.47 27.95 -29.30
CA ASP A 327 -13.50 28.58 -28.48
C ASP A 327 -13.12 28.66 -26.99
N ALA A 328 -11.93 28.16 -26.61
CA ALA A 328 -11.38 28.25 -25.26
C ALA A 328 -10.39 29.42 -25.14
N PRO A 329 -10.22 30.03 -23.95
CA PRO A 329 -9.18 31.02 -23.71
C PRO A 329 -7.77 30.40 -23.76
N ASP A 330 -6.77 31.24 -24.01
CA ASP A 330 -5.36 30.86 -23.96
C ASP A 330 -4.96 30.23 -22.61
N ALA A 331 -4.01 29.28 -22.66
CA ALA A 331 -3.53 28.56 -21.48
C ALA A 331 -2.05 28.84 -21.20
N VAL A 332 -1.71 29.05 -19.93
CA VAL A 332 -0.32 29.08 -19.46
C VAL A 332 0.04 27.71 -18.89
N LEU A 333 1.08 27.09 -19.45
CA LEU A 333 1.49 25.72 -19.14
C LEU A 333 2.92 25.67 -18.63
N ALA A 334 3.28 24.62 -17.91
CA ALA A 334 4.66 24.27 -17.59
C ALA A 334 4.89 22.75 -17.70
N LEU A 335 6.07 22.38 -18.21
CA LEU A 335 6.51 21.00 -18.37
C LEU A 335 7.74 20.74 -17.48
N THR A 336 7.66 19.74 -16.62
CA THR A 336 8.77 19.29 -15.74
C THR A 336 8.87 17.76 -15.71
N GLY A 337 9.84 17.22 -14.98
CA GLY A 337 10.06 15.77 -14.89
C GLY A 337 10.97 15.30 -16.02
N ALA A 338 10.57 14.23 -16.72
CA ALA A 338 11.35 13.60 -17.78
C ALA A 338 11.75 14.58 -18.91
N ARG A 339 12.94 14.38 -19.49
CA ARG A 339 13.46 15.23 -20.57
C ARG A 339 12.90 14.80 -21.91
N VAL A 340 12.33 15.76 -22.62
CA VAL A 340 11.69 15.60 -23.93
C VAL A 340 12.09 16.77 -24.84
N GLN A 341 11.92 16.60 -26.13
CA GLN A 341 11.78 17.73 -27.04
C GLN A 341 10.29 18.02 -27.21
N ALA A 342 9.88 19.26 -27.06
CA ALA A 342 8.49 19.67 -27.22
C ALA A 342 8.40 20.88 -28.15
N SER A 343 7.32 20.96 -28.92
CA SER A 343 7.07 22.03 -29.87
C SER A 343 5.62 22.48 -29.86
N LEU A 344 5.40 23.69 -30.36
CA LEU A 344 4.11 24.36 -30.44
C LEU A 344 3.83 24.65 -31.92
N SER A 345 2.67 24.23 -32.41
CA SER A 345 2.23 24.41 -33.80
C SER A 345 0.75 24.86 -33.85
N GLY A 346 0.31 25.49 -34.95
CA GLY A 346 -1.08 25.96 -35.10
C GLY A 346 -1.22 27.33 -35.75
N SER A 347 -2.46 27.82 -35.84
CA SER A 347 -2.94 28.85 -36.80
C SER A 347 -2.19 30.19 -36.80
N ASP A 348 -1.53 30.56 -35.71
CA ASP A 348 -0.84 31.85 -35.56
C ASP A 348 0.69 31.75 -35.62
N ALA A 349 1.25 30.54 -35.74
CA ALA A 349 2.69 30.33 -35.72
C ALA A 349 3.25 30.27 -37.15
N GLN A 350 4.24 31.11 -37.48
CA GLN A 350 5.06 30.95 -38.69
C GLN A 350 5.97 29.71 -38.56
N GLY A 351 5.36 28.52 -38.51
CA GLY A 351 6.04 27.24 -38.31
C GLY A 351 6.00 26.73 -36.87
N SER A 352 6.62 25.57 -36.65
CA SER A 352 6.75 24.93 -35.34
C SER A 352 7.83 25.63 -34.50
N ARG A 353 7.48 26.09 -33.29
CA ARG A 353 8.42 26.69 -32.33
C ARG A 353 8.70 25.74 -31.16
N PRO A 354 9.90 25.74 -30.56
CA PRO A 354 10.17 24.91 -29.39
C PRO A 354 9.36 25.35 -28.16
N ALA A 355 8.86 24.40 -27.38
CA ALA A 355 8.28 24.64 -26.05
C ALA A 355 9.38 24.49 -24.98
N PRO A 356 9.54 25.43 -24.04
CA PRO A 356 10.54 25.31 -22.99
C PRO A 356 10.14 24.26 -21.94
N LEU A 357 11.14 23.61 -21.36
CA LEU A 357 11.01 22.81 -20.13
C LEU A 357 11.39 23.66 -18.92
N ASP A 358 10.84 23.31 -17.75
CA ASP A 358 11.11 23.95 -16.45
C ASP A 358 10.87 25.48 -16.44
N ARG A 359 10.00 25.97 -17.34
CA ARG A 359 9.58 27.38 -17.44
C ARG A 359 8.12 27.46 -17.86
N PRO A 360 7.36 28.49 -17.43
CA PRO A 360 6.02 28.71 -17.94
C PRO A 360 6.05 29.19 -19.39
N PHE A 361 5.08 28.75 -20.19
CA PHE A 361 4.88 29.22 -21.57
C PHE A 361 3.39 29.31 -21.93
N LEU A 362 3.10 30.18 -22.91
CA LEU A 362 1.75 30.39 -23.44
C LEU A 362 1.45 29.43 -24.60
N LEU A 363 0.31 28.74 -24.51
CA LEU A 363 -0.33 28.00 -25.59
C LEU A 363 -1.64 28.69 -25.93
N ARG A 364 -1.74 29.27 -27.14
CA ARG A 364 -2.92 30.03 -27.56
C ARG A 364 -4.08 29.14 -27.99
N ALA A 365 -5.29 29.67 -27.98
CA ALA A 365 -6.45 29.06 -28.62
C ALA A 365 -6.12 28.60 -30.05
N GLY A 366 -6.47 27.36 -30.40
CA GLY A 366 -6.14 26.72 -31.67
C GLY A 366 -4.70 26.22 -31.82
N GLN A 367 -3.80 26.47 -30.86
CA GLN A 367 -2.44 25.91 -30.88
C GLN A 367 -2.38 24.52 -30.23
N THR A 368 -1.49 23.70 -30.77
CA THR A 368 -1.16 22.35 -30.29
C THR A 368 0.23 22.35 -29.67
N LEU A 369 0.34 21.77 -28.47
CA LEU A 369 1.59 21.32 -27.87
C LEU A 369 1.84 19.86 -28.27
N GLU A 370 2.98 19.61 -28.90
CA GLU A 370 3.45 18.29 -29.28
C GLU A 370 4.70 17.93 -28.47
N ILE A 371 4.60 16.83 -27.72
CA ILE A 371 5.68 16.31 -26.89
C ILE A 371 6.27 15.08 -27.57
N GLY A 372 7.58 15.07 -27.79
CA GLY A 372 8.32 13.95 -28.35
C GLY A 372 8.50 12.77 -27.38
N PRO A 373 9.27 11.75 -27.77
CA PRO A 373 9.64 10.67 -26.85
C PRO A 373 10.58 11.18 -25.75
N VAL A 374 10.51 10.51 -24.60
CA VAL A 374 11.43 10.76 -23.47
C VAL A 374 12.87 10.37 -23.85
N ARG A 375 13.81 11.24 -23.47
CA ARG A 375 15.26 11.06 -23.64
C ARG A 375 15.97 10.66 -22.34
N CYS A 376 15.46 11.14 -21.20
CA CYS A 376 15.98 10.86 -19.87
C CYS A 376 14.82 10.93 -18.85
N GLY A 377 14.80 10.01 -17.89
CA GLY A 377 13.66 9.81 -17.00
C GLY A 377 12.56 8.93 -17.62
N LEU A 378 11.36 8.98 -17.04
CA LEU A 378 10.22 8.16 -17.45
C LEU A 378 8.91 8.94 -17.50
N ARG A 379 8.66 9.81 -16.52
CA ARG A 379 7.40 10.51 -16.31
C ARG A 379 7.54 12.02 -16.49
N LEU A 380 6.81 12.56 -17.45
CA LEU A 380 6.65 13.98 -17.67
C LEU A 380 5.44 14.48 -16.87
N VAL A 381 5.57 15.69 -16.33
CA VAL A 381 4.48 16.37 -15.63
C VAL A 381 4.12 17.66 -16.37
N LEU A 382 2.85 17.79 -16.73
CA LEU A 382 2.28 18.98 -17.35
C LEU A 382 1.31 19.65 -16.36
N ALA A 383 1.60 20.89 -15.99
CA ALA A 383 0.70 21.73 -15.20
C ALA A 383 0.13 22.86 -16.07
N VAL A 384 -1.09 23.30 -15.72
CA VAL A 384 -1.77 24.44 -16.34
C VAL A 384 -2.13 25.44 -15.25
N ARG A 385 -1.99 26.74 -15.52
CA ARG A 385 -2.40 27.80 -14.60
C ARG A 385 -3.90 27.69 -14.34
N GLY A 386 -4.29 27.58 -13.08
CA GLY A 386 -5.66 27.26 -12.65
C GLY A 386 -5.84 25.83 -12.14
N GLY A 387 -4.90 24.94 -12.49
CA GLY A 387 -4.98 23.51 -12.20
C GLY A 387 -6.01 22.80 -13.07
N PHE A 388 -5.85 21.49 -13.23
CA PHE A 388 -6.91 20.68 -13.87
C PHE A 388 -8.05 20.45 -12.89
N THR A 389 -9.28 20.48 -13.39
CA THR A 389 -10.50 20.26 -12.61
C THR A 389 -11.32 19.13 -13.22
N GLY A 390 -12.21 18.57 -12.42
CA GLY A 390 -13.09 17.47 -12.83
C GLY A 390 -13.87 16.94 -11.64
N ARG A 391 -14.54 15.81 -11.84
CA ARG A 391 -15.21 15.10 -10.74
C ARG A 391 -14.15 14.44 -9.85
N ALA A 392 -13.94 15.01 -8.66
CA ALA A 392 -13.13 14.37 -7.63
C ALA A 392 -13.85 13.11 -7.14
N VAL A 393 -13.17 11.97 -7.16
CA VAL A 393 -13.68 10.70 -6.66
C VAL A 393 -13.08 10.49 -5.28
N LEU A 394 -13.95 10.38 -4.27
CA LEU A 394 -13.55 10.24 -2.87
C LEU A 394 -12.56 11.35 -2.43
N GLY A 395 -12.83 12.59 -2.85
CA GLY A 395 -12.06 13.78 -2.46
C GLY A 395 -10.76 14.03 -3.23
N SER A 396 -10.46 13.27 -4.30
CA SER A 396 -9.23 13.44 -5.08
C SER A 396 -9.46 13.20 -6.58
N LEU A 397 -8.65 13.87 -7.41
CA LEU A 397 -8.54 13.68 -8.86
C LEU A 397 -7.43 12.69 -9.26
N ALA A 398 -6.77 12.05 -8.30
CA ALA A 398 -5.76 11.04 -8.58
C ALA A 398 -6.39 9.74 -9.11
N THR A 399 -5.86 9.30 -10.26
CA THR A 399 -6.11 7.96 -10.82
C THR A 399 -5.30 6.92 -10.06
N ASP A 400 -5.99 5.95 -9.46
CA ASP A 400 -5.39 4.71 -8.92
C ASP A 400 -5.45 3.62 -9.99
N THR A 401 -4.28 3.27 -10.54
CA THR A 401 -4.19 2.24 -11.59
C THR A 401 -4.37 0.82 -11.10
N LEU A 402 -4.21 0.56 -9.80
CA LEU A 402 -4.41 -0.78 -9.22
C LEU A 402 -5.88 -1.05 -8.97
N SER A 403 -6.56 -0.12 -8.29
CA SER A 403 -7.94 -0.30 -7.87
C SER A 403 -8.98 0.27 -8.84
N GLY A 404 -8.55 1.06 -9.82
CA GLY A 404 -9.44 1.75 -10.76
C GLY A 404 -10.20 2.93 -10.14
N VAL A 405 -9.87 3.35 -8.91
CA VAL A 405 -10.52 4.49 -8.25
C VAL A 405 -9.96 5.81 -8.78
N GLY A 406 -10.84 6.72 -9.17
CA GLY A 406 -10.49 8.03 -9.72
C GLY A 406 -10.83 8.17 -11.20
N PRO A 407 -10.45 9.28 -11.83
CA PRO A 407 -10.62 9.47 -13.27
C PRO A 407 -9.87 8.38 -14.05
N ALA A 408 -10.47 7.89 -15.14
CA ALA A 408 -9.81 6.94 -16.03
C ALA A 408 -8.58 7.60 -16.72
N PRO A 409 -7.58 6.81 -17.16
CA PRO A 409 -6.52 7.31 -18.03
C PRO A 409 -7.09 7.99 -19.28
N LEU A 410 -6.51 9.12 -19.66
CA LEU A 410 -7.01 9.95 -20.76
C LEU A 410 -6.81 9.26 -22.11
N THR A 411 -7.80 9.42 -22.97
CA THR A 411 -7.85 8.88 -24.32
C THR A 411 -7.93 10.00 -25.36
N ARG A 412 -7.78 9.65 -26.63
CA ARG A 412 -7.89 10.62 -27.73
C ARG A 412 -9.32 11.15 -27.79
N GLY A 413 -9.45 12.48 -27.80
CA GLY A 413 -10.73 13.17 -27.89
C GLY A 413 -11.20 13.75 -26.57
N ASP A 414 -10.67 13.28 -25.44
CA ASP A 414 -11.02 13.78 -24.12
C ASP A 414 -10.69 15.27 -23.99
N GLU A 415 -11.55 15.99 -23.27
CA GLU A 415 -11.34 17.38 -22.91
C GLU A 415 -11.19 17.48 -21.39
N VAL A 416 -10.06 18.01 -20.94
CA VAL A 416 -9.73 18.19 -19.53
C VAL A 416 -9.98 19.64 -19.15
N ALA A 417 -10.89 19.86 -18.20
CA ALA A 417 -11.25 21.18 -17.73
C ALA A 417 -10.10 21.83 -16.93
N VAL A 418 -10.00 23.15 -17.05
CA VAL A 418 -9.04 23.97 -16.32
C VAL A 418 -9.80 24.87 -15.35
N GLY A 419 -9.32 24.94 -14.12
CA GLY A 419 -9.88 25.80 -13.08
C GLY A 419 -9.61 27.29 -13.32
N PRO A 420 -10.26 28.19 -12.56
CA PRO A 420 -9.99 29.61 -12.64
C PRO A 420 -8.53 29.91 -12.28
N PRO A 421 -7.85 30.85 -12.98
CA PRO A 421 -6.46 31.16 -12.71
C PRO A 421 -6.31 31.72 -11.28
N PRO A 422 -5.31 31.25 -10.50
CA PRO A 422 -5.11 31.72 -9.14
C PRO A 422 -4.66 33.18 -9.12
N ARG A 423 -4.83 33.85 -7.98
CA ARG A 423 -4.27 35.21 -7.75
C ARG A 423 -2.78 35.20 -7.39
N ALA A 424 -2.16 34.02 -7.28
CA ALA A 424 -0.76 33.87 -6.96
C ALA A 424 0.15 34.17 -8.18
N ALA A 425 1.33 34.70 -7.87
CA ALA A 425 2.37 34.97 -8.85
C ALA A 425 2.90 33.66 -9.46
N VAL A 426 3.30 33.73 -10.73
CA VAL A 426 4.07 32.66 -11.36
C VAL A 426 5.51 32.73 -10.85
N GLU A 427 6.14 31.57 -10.65
CA GLU A 427 7.58 31.51 -10.42
C GLU A 427 8.28 31.31 -11.77
N PRO A 428 8.91 32.32 -12.37
CA PRO A 428 9.40 32.24 -13.75
C PRO A 428 10.58 31.28 -13.93
N TRP A 429 11.17 30.83 -12.82
CA TRP A 429 12.25 29.86 -12.79
C TRP A 429 12.16 28.99 -11.54
N CYS A 430 12.27 27.68 -11.73
CA CYS A 430 12.48 26.71 -10.68
C CYS A 430 13.75 25.92 -11.05
N PRO A 431 14.67 25.65 -10.10
CA PRO A 431 15.79 24.77 -10.36
C PRO A 431 15.28 23.45 -10.96
N PRO A 432 15.87 22.98 -12.08
CA PRO A 432 15.51 21.70 -12.68
C PRO A 432 15.65 20.58 -11.65
N VAL A 433 14.64 19.72 -11.55
CA VAL A 433 14.72 18.54 -10.67
C VAL A 433 15.76 17.57 -11.25
N PRO A 434 16.79 17.16 -10.48
CA PRO A 434 17.80 16.23 -10.97
C PRO A 434 17.18 14.87 -11.30
N LEU A 435 17.48 14.36 -12.49
CA LEU A 435 17.07 13.04 -12.95
C LEU A 435 18.25 12.05 -12.85
N PRO A 436 17.96 10.74 -12.77
CA PRO A 436 18.99 9.73 -12.97
C PRO A 436 19.70 9.91 -14.31
N GLU A 437 21.04 9.89 -14.32
CA GLU A 437 21.80 9.73 -15.56
C GLU A 437 21.52 8.35 -16.16
N ALA A 438 21.58 8.21 -17.48
CA ALA A 438 21.13 7.01 -18.18
C ALA A 438 21.91 5.74 -17.80
N ASP A 439 23.19 5.91 -17.44
CA ASP A 439 24.12 4.86 -17.02
C ASP A 439 24.39 4.87 -15.51
N ALA A 440 23.81 5.80 -14.74
CA ALA A 440 24.01 5.81 -13.30
C ALA A 440 23.38 4.59 -12.61
N VAL A 441 24.05 4.11 -11.55
CA VAL A 441 23.49 3.14 -10.62
C VAL A 441 22.78 3.91 -9.51
N LEU A 442 21.46 3.75 -9.41
CA LEU A 442 20.65 4.38 -8.39
C LEU A 442 20.88 3.72 -7.03
N ARG A 443 21.56 4.43 -6.14
CA ARG A 443 21.73 4.00 -4.75
C ARG A 443 20.55 4.49 -3.93
N LEU A 444 19.80 3.56 -3.35
CA LEU A 444 18.57 3.84 -2.61
C LEU A 444 18.75 3.46 -1.13
N PRO A 445 18.98 4.46 -0.25
CA PRO A 445 19.00 4.25 1.19
C PRO A 445 17.69 3.66 1.71
N MET A 446 17.82 2.68 2.58
CA MET A 446 16.70 1.99 3.21
C MET A 446 16.78 2.06 4.74
N ALA A 447 15.62 2.20 5.37
CA ALA A 447 15.42 1.90 6.78
C ALA A 447 15.05 0.41 6.96
N PRO A 448 15.33 -0.19 8.14
CA PRO A 448 14.85 -1.52 8.49
C PRO A 448 13.34 -1.64 8.36
N GLY A 449 12.89 -2.77 7.83
CA GLY A 449 11.47 -3.10 7.73
C GLY A 449 11.00 -3.90 8.93
N PRO A 450 9.68 -4.09 9.07
CA PRO A 450 9.08 -4.79 10.21
C PRO A 450 9.39 -6.29 10.22
N ARG A 451 9.82 -6.84 9.08
CA ARG A 451 10.10 -8.27 8.88
C ARG A 451 11.54 -8.50 8.41
N ALA A 452 12.46 -7.63 8.79
CA ALA A 452 13.85 -7.79 8.40
C ALA A 452 14.50 -9.02 9.06
N ASP A 453 13.98 -9.43 10.22
CA ASP A 453 14.29 -10.68 10.94
C ASP A 453 13.90 -11.95 10.16
N TRP A 454 13.10 -11.84 9.09
CA TRP A 454 12.77 -12.98 8.24
C TRP A 454 13.90 -13.40 7.30
N PHE A 455 14.98 -12.62 7.21
CA PHE A 455 16.06 -12.82 6.25
C PHE A 455 17.39 -13.04 6.97
N THR A 456 18.26 -13.80 6.33
CA THR A 456 19.62 -13.99 6.85
C THR A 456 20.40 -12.68 6.81
N GLU A 457 21.34 -12.48 7.73
CA GLU A 457 22.25 -11.33 7.72
C GLU A 457 22.96 -11.19 6.37
N ASP A 458 23.39 -12.31 5.77
CA ASP A 458 23.97 -12.36 4.43
C ASP A 458 23.04 -11.82 3.35
N SER A 459 21.74 -12.12 3.43
CA SER A 459 20.76 -11.63 2.44
C SER A 459 20.57 -10.13 2.57
N VAL A 460 20.52 -9.60 3.79
CA VAL A 460 20.45 -8.15 4.04
C VAL A 460 21.74 -7.48 3.55
N ALA A 461 22.91 -8.04 3.84
CA ALA A 461 24.20 -7.51 3.39
C ALA A 461 24.36 -7.58 1.85
N ALA A 462 23.83 -8.62 1.21
CA ALA A 462 23.88 -8.80 -0.24
C ALA A 462 23.15 -7.71 -1.01
N LEU A 463 22.15 -7.04 -0.41
CA LEU A 463 21.45 -5.91 -1.05
C LEU A 463 22.40 -4.78 -1.46
N ARG A 464 23.43 -4.51 -0.63
CA ARG A 464 24.44 -3.47 -0.88
C ARG A 464 25.43 -3.83 -2.00
N ARG A 465 25.62 -5.13 -2.24
CA ARG A 465 26.58 -5.67 -3.21
C ARG A 465 25.94 -6.06 -4.54
N THR A 466 24.62 -6.26 -4.55
CA THR A 466 23.89 -6.71 -5.73
C THR A 466 23.36 -5.51 -6.50
N VAL A 467 23.73 -5.43 -7.78
CA VAL A 467 23.10 -4.51 -8.72
C VAL A 467 21.85 -5.17 -9.27
N TRP A 468 20.72 -4.49 -9.08
CA TRP A 468 19.42 -4.88 -9.60
C TRP A 468 19.07 -4.05 -10.83
N ARG A 469 18.27 -4.60 -11.71
CA ARG A 469 17.67 -3.90 -12.85
C ARG A 469 16.18 -3.75 -12.62
N VAL A 470 15.65 -2.56 -12.93
CA VAL A 470 14.20 -2.34 -12.98
C VAL A 470 13.62 -3.20 -14.11
N ALA A 471 12.69 -4.09 -13.77
CA ALA A 471 12.07 -5.01 -14.71
C ALA A 471 11.00 -4.33 -15.57
N GLU A 472 10.69 -4.90 -16.73
CA GLU A 472 9.70 -4.36 -17.69
C GLU A 472 8.28 -4.28 -17.12
N GLN A 473 7.94 -5.13 -16.14
CA GLN A 473 6.63 -5.16 -15.49
C GLN A 473 6.49 -4.06 -14.41
N SER A 474 7.44 -3.13 -14.31
CA SER A 474 7.39 -2.01 -13.35
C SER A 474 6.43 -0.92 -13.79
N ASP A 475 5.65 -0.39 -12.84
CA ASP A 475 4.51 0.49 -13.09
C ASP A 475 4.35 1.53 -11.97
N ARG A 476 3.15 2.12 -11.80
CA ARG A 476 2.84 3.03 -10.70
C ARG A 476 2.61 2.31 -9.36
N VAL A 477 2.36 1.00 -9.41
CA VAL A 477 2.12 0.15 -8.23
C VAL A 477 3.43 -0.20 -7.56
N ALA A 478 4.41 -0.66 -8.34
CA ALA A 478 5.72 -1.03 -7.83
C ALA A 478 6.84 -0.99 -8.87
N ALA A 479 8.06 -0.72 -8.41
CA ALA A 479 9.28 -1.06 -9.13
C ALA A 479 9.68 -2.50 -8.78
N ARG A 480 9.70 -3.37 -9.79
CA ARG A 480 10.07 -4.79 -9.65
C ARG A 480 11.55 -4.91 -10.04
N LEU A 481 12.35 -5.51 -9.18
CA LEU A 481 13.80 -5.54 -9.33
C LEU A 481 14.28 -6.96 -9.62
N GLU A 482 15.07 -7.12 -10.68
CA GLU A 482 15.67 -8.40 -11.08
C GLU A 482 17.19 -8.31 -10.97
N PRO A 483 17.90 -9.40 -10.63
CA PRO A 483 19.36 -9.35 -10.56
C PRO A 483 19.95 -9.04 -11.93
N GLU A 484 21.01 -8.23 -11.96
CA GLU A 484 21.76 -7.99 -13.19
C GLU A 484 22.42 -9.31 -13.68
N PRO A 485 22.26 -9.71 -14.95
CA PRO A 485 22.90 -10.90 -15.48
C PRO A 485 24.43 -10.80 -15.38
N ALA A 486 25.09 -11.88 -14.95
CA ALA A 486 26.54 -11.93 -14.77
C ALA A 486 27.33 -11.58 -16.06
N ASP A 487 26.75 -11.88 -17.23
CA ASP A 487 27.37 -11.64 -18.54
C ASP A 487 27.36 -10.16 -18.97
N ALA A 488 26.64 -9.29 -18.23
CA ALA A 488 26.57 -7.85 -18.48
C ALA A 488 27.65 -7.03 -17.73
N VAL A 489 28.46 -7.69 -16.88
CA VAL A 489 29.56 -7.06 -16.15
C VAL A 489 30.78 -6.89 -17.09
N GLY A 490 30.74 -5.86 -17.94
CA GLY A 490 31.97 -5.29 -18.49
C GLY A 490 32.82 -4.76 -17.32
N PRO A 491 34.17 -4.77 -17.40
CA PRO A 491 35.02 -4.47 -16.27
C PRO A 491 34.72 -3.06 -15.75
N VAL A 492 34.11 -2.98 -14.56
CA VAL A 492 34.01 -1.75 -13.80
C VAL A 492 35.42 -1.47 -13.29
N GLY A 493 36.17 -0.69 -14.06
CA GLY A 493 37.48 -0.21 -13.66
C GLY A 493 37.34 0.60 -12.38
N VAL A 494 37.72 -0.01 -11.26
CA VAL A 494 38.16 0.74 -10.08
C VAL A 494 39.48 1.38 -10.50
N GLU A 495 39.44 2.57 -11.11
CA GLU A 495 40.64 3.38 -11.27
C GLU A 495 41.02 3.95 -9.89
N ASP A 496 41.74 3.14 -9.13
CA ASP A 496 42.55 3.61 -8.02
C ASP A 496 43.76 4.37 -8.60
N ARG A 497 43.65 5.70 -8.71
CA ARG A 497 44.79 6.55 -9.06
C ARG A 497 45.68 6.76 -7.83
N GLY A 498 46.44 5.72 -7.48
CA GLY A 498 47.66 5.81 -6.68
C GLY A 498 48.90 5.99 -7.56
N PRO A 499 49.99 6.63 -7.07
CA PRO A 499 51.10 7.08 -7.90
C PRO A 499 52.02 5.94 -8.39
N ALA A 500 52.70 6.22 -9.50
CA ALA A 500 53.53 5.33 -10.33
C ALA A 500 54.56 4.44 -9.57
N PRO A 501 54.95 3.28 -10.15
CA PRO A 501 55.71 2.25 -9.44
C PRO A 501 57.23 2.52 -9.43
N GLY A 502 57.81 2.37 -8.24
CA GLY A 502 59.23 2.12 -8.04
C GLY A 502 59.55 0.64 -8.23
N ARG A 503 60.67 0.36 -8.90
CA ARG A 503 61.20 -0.96 -9.25
C ARG A 503 61.63 -1.77 -8.02
N GLY A 504 61.45 -3.09 -8.04
CA GLY A 504 62.08 -3.99 -7.08
C GLY A 504 61.67 -5.45 -7.27
N SER A 505 62.66 -6.32 -7.39
CA SER A 505 62.61 -7.71 -7.88
C SER A 505 62.24 -8.77 -6.84
N SER A 506 61.59 -9.83 -7.35
CA SER A 506 61.70 -11.27 -7.01
C SER A 506 62.19 -11.72 -5.61
N SER A 507 61.44 -12.62 -4.97
CA SER A 507 61.92 -14.00 -4.76
C SER A 507 60.80 -14.94 -4.31
N ASP A 508 61.06 -16.20 -4.63
CA ASP A 508 60.29 -17.43 -4.56
C ASP A 508 60.16 -18.00 -3.13
N ALA A 509 59.25 -18.98 -2.99
CA ALA A 509 59.28 -20.15 -2.07
C ALA A 509 57.99 -20.37 -1.26
N GLY A 510 57.40 -21.54 -1.50
CA GLY A 510 56.13 -21.97 -0.93
C GLY A 510 56.17 -22.54 0.50
N ALA A 511 54.99 -22.76 1.05
CA ALA A 511 54.73 -23.71 2.12
C ALA A 511 53.24 -24.11 2.13
N THR A 512 53.01 -25.41 2.25
CA THR A 512 51.73 -26.11 2.36
C THR A 512 51.12 -26.01 3.77
N ARG A 513 49.78 -25.95 3.86
CA ARG A 513 48.90 -26.51 4.93
C ARG A 513 47.43 -26.24 4.53
N ALA A 514 46.63 -27.25 4.20
CA ALA A 514 45.90 -28.15 5.10
C ALA A 514 44.72 -27.47 5.85
N GLY A 515 43.50 -27.75 5.37
CA GLY A 515 42.32 -28.03 6.18
C GLY A 515 41.83 -26.96 7.15
N ALA A 516 40.97 -26.07 6.68
CA ALA A 516 39.91 -25.49 7.49
C ALA A 516 38.64 -25.46 6.63
N THR A 517 37.58 -26.10 7.12
CA THR A 517 36.23 -26.00 6.58
C THR A 517 35.78 -24.54 6.68
N HIS A 518 35.94 -23.80 5.60
CA HIS A 518 35.32 -22.50 5.42
C HIS A 518 33.81 -22.72 5.30
N THR A 519 33.06 -22.25 6.28
CA THR A 519 31.70 -21.75 6.04
C THR A 519 31.86 -20.68 4.96
N GLU A 520 31.39 -20.96 3.75
CA GLU A 520 31.41 -20.03 2.62
C GLU A 520 30.55 -18.80 2.97
N SER A 521 31.15 -17.82 3.62
CA SER A 521 30.73 -16.42 3.52
C SER A 521 31.00 -16.00 2.09
N SER A 522 30.06 -16.28 1.18
CA SER A 522 30.23 -15.92 -0.22
C SER A 522 30.06 -14.40 -0.36
N ASP A 523 31.15 -13.69 -0.64
CA ASP A 523 31.16 -12.27 -1.04
C ASP A 523 30.42 -12.00 -2.37
N ALA A 524 29.89 -13.05 -3.02
CA ALA A 524 29.17 -12.98 -4.27
C ALA A 524 27.82 -12.21 -4.14
N PRO A 525 27.40 -11.48 -5.19
CA PRO A 525 26.06 -10.90 -5.27
C PRO A 525 25.01 -12.00 -5.17
N ALA A 526 23.96 -11.79 -4.37
CA ALA A 526 22.90 -12.77 -4.23
C ALA A 526 21.90 -12.61 -5.37
N ALA A 527 21.90 -13.56 -6.31
CA ALA A 527 20.86 -13.63 -7.35
C ALA A 527 19.45 -13.80 -6.75
N ARG A 528 19.35 -14.27 -5.50
CA ARG A 528 18.10 -14.47 -4.77
C ARG A 528 18.28 -14.27 -3.28
N LEU A 529 17.43 -13.44 -2.67
CA LEU A 529 17.42 -13.24 -1.21
C LEU A 529 16.82 -14.45 -0.50
N ARG A 530 17.46 -14.88 0.59
CA ARG A 530 17.09 -16.08 1.34
C ARG A 530 16.44 -15.72 2.67
N ARG A 531 15.33 -16.40 2.95
CA ARG A 531 14.69 -16.35 4.27
C ARG A 531 15.53 -17.12 5.29
N ALA A 532 15.44 -16.71 6.56
CA ALA A 532 16.00 -17.45 7.67
C ALA A 532 15.45 -18.88 7.72
N PRO A 533 16.23 -19.89 8.16
CA PRO A 533 15.84 -21.30 8.14
C PRO A 533 14.46 -21.58 8.75
N GLU A 534 14.16 -20.96 9.89
CA GLU A 534 12.92 -21.07 10.66
C GLU A 534 11.71 -20.40 9.99
N ARG A 535 11.93 -19.56 8.97
CA ARG A 535 10.88 -18.89 8.19
C ARG A 535 10.74 -19.43 6.77
N LYS A 536 11.49 -20.49 6.43
CA LYS A 536 11.45 -21.11 5.10
C LYS A 536 10.10 -21.78 4.90
N GLY A 537 9.39 -21.40 3.83
CA GLY A 537 8.06 -21.93 3.52
C GLY A 537 6.92 -21.35 4.37
N ALA A 538 7.21 -20.50 5.36
CA ALA A 538 6.18 -19.84 6.15
C ALA A 538 5.44 -18.76 5.32
N GLU A 539 4.12 -18.70 5.45
CA GLU A 539 3.32 -17.59 4.93
C GLU A 539 3.18 -16.49 5.99
N LEU A 540 3.23 -15.23 5.54
CA LEU A 540 2.97 -14.09 6.42
C LEU A 540 1.49 -13.74 6.28
N ALA A 541 0.80 -13.63 7.42
CA ALA A 541 -0.56 -13.10 7.44
C ALA A 541 -0.55 -11.67 6.87
N SER A 542 -1.63 -11.25 6.21
CA SER A 542 -1.66 -9.94 5.54
C SER A 542 -1.39 -8.81 6.53
N GLU A 543 -0.54 -7.87 6.12
CA GLU A 543 -0.14 -6.68 6.88
C GLU A 543 -0.30 -5.42 6.05
N PRO A 544 -0.55 -4.25 6.66
CA PRO A 544 -0.59 -2.98 5.95
C PRO A 544 0.76 -2.63 5.34
N LEU A 545 0.73 -2.13 4.11
CA LEU A 545 1.88 -1.67 3.36
C LEU A 545 1.92 -0.14 3.32
N VAL A 546 3.12 0.42 3.16
CA VAL A 546 3.33 1.85 2.94
C VAL A 546 4.17 2.08 1.69
N ARG A 547 4.11 3.30 1.15
CA ARG A 547 4.89 3.68 -0.02
C ARG A 547 6.37 3.62 0.33
N GLY A 548 7.16 2.94 -0.50
CA GLY A 548 8.57 2.65 -0.30
C GLY A 548 8.87 1.33 0.42
N ALA A 549 7.86 0.58 0.85
CA ALA A 549 8.07 -0.77 1.38
C ALA A 549 8.74 -1.68 0.34
N VAL A 550 9.81 -2.35 0.74
CA VAL A 550 10.58 -3.31 -0.05
C VAL A 550 10.17 -4.72 0.37
N GLN A 551 9.27 -5.29 -0.41
CA GLN A 551 8.70 -6.60 -0.18
C GLN A 551 9.48 -7.66 -0.94
N ILE A 552 9.70 -8.84 -0.33
CA ILE A 552 10.39 -9.96 -0.97
C ILE A 552 9.43 -11.15 -1.13
N PRO A 553 8.91 -11.38 -2.36
CA PRO A 553 8.09 -12.55 -2.67
C PRO A 553 8.90 -13.86 -2.64
N PRO A 554 8.25 -15.03 -2.83
CA PRO A 554 8.93 -16.32 -2.81
C PRO A 554 10.08 -16.45 -3.83
N ASN A 555 10.03 -15.74 -4.97
CA ASN A 555 11.13 -15.72 -5.93
C ASN A 555 12.41 -15.06 -5.37
N GLY A 556 12.34 -14.33 -4.26
CA GLY A 556 13.46 -13.66 -3.60
C GLY A 556 13.95 -12.38 -4.29
N HIS A 557 13.17 -11.85 -5.24
CA HIS A 557 13.47 -10.62 -5.97
C HIS A 557 12.75 -9.42 -5.33
N PRO A 558 13.42 -8.30 -5.04
CA PRO A 558 12.79 -7.16 -4.38
C PRO A 558 11.68 -6.50 -5.20
N VAL A 559 10.59 -6.12 -4.52
CA VAL A 559 9.51 -5.29 -5.07
C VAL A 559 9.39 -4.04 -4.20
N VAL A 560 9.64 -2.87 -4.78
CA VAL A 560 9.54 -1.57 -4.08
C VAL A 560 8.19 -0.93 -4.41
N PHE A 561 7.31 -0.83 -3.42
CA PHE A 561 5.96 -0.28 -3.60
C PHE A 561 5.95 1.25 -3.80
N LEU A 562 5.18 1.73 -4.77
CA LEU A 562 5.13 3.13 -5.20
C LEU A 562 3.77 3.78 -4.86
N ALA A 563 3.26 4.68 -5.71
CA ALA A 563 2.11 5.53 -5.40
C ALA A 563 0.79 4.75 -5.35
N ASP A 564 0.59 3.81 -6.28
CA ASP A 564 -0.65 3.02 -6.44
C ASP A 564 -0.50 1.63 -5.81
N ARG A 565 0.34 1.52 -4.77
CA ARG A 565 0.58 0.26 -4.06
C ARG A 565 -0.72 -0.32 -3.47
N PRO A 566 -0.80 -1.64 -3.25
CA PRO A 566 -1.86 -2.21 -2.43
C PRO A 566 -1.81 -1.68 -1.00
N VAL A 567 -2.96 -1.72 -0.32
CA VAL A 567 -3.08 -1.34 1.09
C VAL A 567 -2.47 -2.40 1.98
N THR A 568 -2.70 -3.68 1.70
CA THR A 568 -2.18 -4.81 2.48
C THR A 568 -1.40 -5.79 1.60
N GLY A 569 -0.51 -6.57 2.19
CA GLY A 569 0.23 -7.62 1.49
C GLY A 569 0.64 -8.76 2.42
N GLY A 570 0.81 -9.95 1.84
CA GLY A 570 1.14 -11.19 2.58
C GLY A 570 2.59 -11.66 2.43
N TYR A 571 3.50 -10.80 1.95
CA TYR A 571 4.92 -11.13 1.86
C TYR A 571 5.75 -10.21 2.76
N PRO A 572 6.86 -10.72 3.34
CA PRO A 572 7.69 -9.99 4.28
C PRO A 572 8.29 -8.72 3.66
N VAL A 573 8.17 -7.62 4.40
CA VAL A 573 8.78 -6.33 4.10
C VAL A 573 10.13 -6.25 4.79
N LEU A 574 11.21 -6.32 4.00
CA LEU A 574 12.59 -6.31 4.49
C LEU A 574 13.02 -4.92 4.91
N GLY A 575 12.57 -3.88 4.20
CA GLY A 575 12.98 -2.50 4.45
C GLY A 575 12.08 -1.46 3.82
N LEU A 576 12.40 -0.19 4.06
CA LEU A 576 11.69 0.94 3.47
C LEU A 576 12.68 1.87 2.79
N VAL A 577 12.53 2.09 1.48
CA VAL A 577 13.27 3.14 0.77
C VAL A 577 12.79 4.50 1.25
N ALA A 578 13.73 5.41 1.54
CA ALA A 578 13.40 6.73 2.04
C ALA A 578 12.54 7.54 1.03
N PRO A 579 11.49 8.24 1.47
CA PRO A 579 10.52 8.89 0.58
C PRO A 579 11.12 9.81 -0.48
N GLU A 580 12.19 10.54 -0.14
CA GLU A 580 12.91 11.46 -1.02
C GLU A 580 13.60 10.78 -2.20
N HIS A 581 13.90 9.48 -2.10
CA HIS A 581 14.53 8.69 -3.16
C HIS A 581 13.51 7.96 -4.05
N LEU A 582 12.25 7.80 -3.61
CA LEU A 582 11.23 7.08 -4.38
C LEU A 582 10.89 7.75 -5.71
N ARG A 583 11.09 9.06 -5.82
CA ARG A 583 10.96 9.79 -7.09
C ARG A 583 11.93 9.27 -8.16
N LEU A 584 13.09 8.74 -7.76
CA LEU A 584 14.08 8.20 -8.70
C LEU A 584 13.54 6.94 -9.36
N LEU A 585 12.89 6.07 -8.60
CA LEU A 585 12.16 4.90 -9.13
C LEU A 585 10.96 5.30 -9.99
N ALA A 586 10.27 6.40 -9.66
CA ALA A 586 9.23 6.95 -10.52
C ALA A 586 9.77 7.46 -11.88
N GLN A 587 11.06 7.77 -11.96
CA GLN A 587 11.75 8.21 -13.18
C GLN A 587 12.60 7.10 -13.83
N ALA A 588 12.64 5.89 -13.26
CA ALA A 588 13.50 4.80 -13.71
C ALA A 588 12.79 3.96 -14.79
N PRO A 589 13.20 4.04 -16.07
CA PRO A 589 12.72 3.10 -17.10
C PRO A 589 13.21 1.66 -16.83
N PRO A 590 12.60 0.65 -17.48
CA PRO A 590 13.14 -0.70 -17.47
C PRO A 590 14.62 -0.75 -17.86
N GLY A 591 15.39 -1.59 -17.17
CA GLY A 591 16.83 -1.72 -17.32
C GLY A 591 17.66 -0.75 -16.45
N THR A 592 17.07 0.25 -15.81
CA THR A 592 17.79 1.13 -14.85
C THR A 592 18.44 0.29 -13.74
N ARG A 593 19.70 0.56 -13.46
CA ARG A 593 20.48 -0.13 -12.43
C ARG A 593 20.23 0.49 -11.05
N VAL A 594 20.01 -0.36 -10.04
CA VAL A 594 19.62 0.03 -8.69
C VAL A 594 20.44 -0.78 -7.67
N VAL A 595 20.90 -0.13 -6.61
CA VAL A 595 21.48 -0.76 -5.42
C VAL A 595 20.66 -0.34 -4.21
N LEU A 596 20.28 -1.30 -3.39
CA LEU A 596 19.50 -1.09 -2.17
C LEU A 596 20.46 -1.02 -0.97
N GLU A 597 20.37 0.03 -0.15
CA GLU A 597 21.32 0.29 0.93
C GLU A 597 20.66 0.23 2.32
N PRO A 598 20.43 -0.97 2.89
CA PRO A 598 19.97 -1.13 4.28
C PRO A 598 21.00 -0.58 5.27
N PRO A 599 20.66 -0.17 6.51
CA PRO A 599 21.63 0.40 7.44
C PRO A 599 22.78 -0.57 7.77
N ALA A 600 23.93 -0.02 8.20
CA ALA A 600 25.13 -0.81 8.49
C ALA A 600 24.97 -1.79 9.66
N SER A 601 24.07 -1.49 10.61
CA SER A 601 23.60 -2.43 11.61
C SER A 601 22.09 -2.52 11.57
N MET A 602 21.56 -3.74 11.57
CA MET A 602 20.15 -3.97 11.77
C MET A 602 19.85 -3.88 13.27
N PRO A 603 18.77 -3.21 13.68
CA PRO A 603 18.34 -3.28 15.07
C PRO A 603 18.06 -4.74 15.42
N ALA A 604 18.50 -5.17 16.60
CA ALA A 604 18.21 -6.50 17.12
C ALA A 604 16.68 -6.73 17.10
N PRO A 605 16.21 -7.94 16.78
CA PRO A 605 14.78 -8.23 16.81
C PRO A 605 14.24 -7.91 18.21
N PRO A 606 13.03 -7.34 18.33
CA PRO A 606 12.36 -7.31 19.62
C PRO A 606 12.26 -8.76 20.12
N ALA A 607 12.62 -9.00 21.38
CA ALA A 607 12.72 -10.34 21.94
C ALA A 607 11.48 -11.18 21.55
N ALA A 608 11.71 -12.22 20.75
CA ALA A 608 10.65 -13.10 20.31
C ALA A 608 10.05 -13.77 21.56
N ARG A 609 8.74 -13.65 21.72
CA ARG A 609 8.00 -14.44 22.71
C ARG A 609 8.20 -15.91 22.35
N SER A 610 8.99 -16.64 23.14
CA SER A 610 9.02 -18.10 23.06
C SER A 610 7.62 -18.60 23.39
N ALA A 611 7.02 -19.39 22.51
CA ALA A 611 5.96 -20.29 22.90
C ALA A 611 6.64 -21.36 23.76
N ASP A 612 6.47 -21.27 25.08
CA ASP A 612 7.02 -22.29 25.96
C ASP A 612 6.31 -23.64 25.71
N PRO A 613 7.06 -24.76 25.74
CA PRO A 613 6.47 -26.08 25.74
C PRO A 613 5.74 -26.31 27.07
N ALA A 614 4.62 -27.02 27.01
CA ALA A 614 3.81 -27.38 28.17
C ALA A 614 4.67 -28.01 29.28
N ASP A 615 4.65 -27.40 30.47
CA ASP A 615 5.21 -27.98 31.69
C ASP A 615 4.11 -28.82 32.39
N PRO A 616 4.44 -30.00 32.95
CA PRO A 616 3.47 -30.95 33.46
C PRO A 616 2.93 -30.50 34.82
N ALA A 617 1.69 -30.92 35.06
CA ALA A 617 0.90 -30.62 36.26
C ALA A 617 1.61 -31.02 37.57
N ASP A 618 1.46 -30.17 38.59
CA ASP A 618 1.61 -30.53 39.99
C ASP A 618 0.28 -30.30 40.77
N PRO A 619 -0.02 -31.14 41.79
CA PRO A 619 -1.36 -31.34 42.35
C PRO A 619 -1.74 -30.35 43.48
N PRO A 620 -3.00 -30.35 43.98
CA PRO A 620 -3.50 -29.26 44.81
C PRO A 620 -3.16 -29.43 46.29
N GLU A 621 -2.65 -28.38 46.93
CA GLU A 621 -2.49 -28.34 48.39
C GLU A 621 -3.71 -27.73 49.09
N THR A 622 -4.30 -28.57 49.94
CA THR A 622 -5.38 -28.30 50.88
C THR A 622 -4.91 -27.53 52.12
N ALA A 623 -5.73 -26.53 52.49
CA ALA A 623 -6.12 -26.13 53.85
C ALA A 623 -5.06 -25.94 54.97
N ALA A 624 -5.07 -24.72 55.54
CA ALA A 624 -4.43 -24.31 56.79
C ALA A 624 -4.86 -25.15 58.02
N PRO A 625 -4.15 -25.09 59.19
CA PRO A 625 -4.41 -23.98 60.13
C PRO A 625 -3.27 -23.55 61.11
N THR A 626 -3.54 -22.41 61.77
CA THR A 626 -3.25 -22.02 63.18
C THR A 626 -1.85 -21.56 63.67
N GLU A 627 -1.84 -20.27 64.03
CA GLU A 627 -1.50 -19.66 65.34
C GLU A 627 -0.05 -19.46 65.86
N GLU A 628 0.13 -18.22 66.31
CA GLU A 628 0.90 -17.72 67.47
C GLU A 628 2.42 -17.49 67.40
N SER A 629 2.77 -16.19 67.54
CA SER A 629 3.53 -15.62 68.67
C SER A 629 4.79 -14.80 68.32
N ARG A 630 4.60 -13.48 68.45
CA ARG A 630 5.39 -12.52 69.25
C ARG A 630 6.83 -12.10 68.88
N CYS A 631 6.95 -10.76 68.89
CA CYS A 631 8.03 -9.90 69.42
C CYS A 631 9.16 -9.43 68.49
N ALA A 632 9.06 -8.14 68.14
CA ALA A 632 10.15 -7.16 67.98
C ALA A 632 10.88 -6.89 69.33
N PRO A 633 11.86 -5.97 69.50
CA PRO A 633 12.42 -4.97 68.57
C PRO A 633 13.98 -4.89 68.55
N SER A 634 14.61 -4.24 67.57
CA SER A 634 14.93 -2.79 67.56
C SER A 634 15.37 -2.33 66.18
#